data_AF-A0A964QJA5-F1
#
_entry.id   AF-A0A964QJA5-F1
#
_cell.length_a   1.000
_cell.length_b   1.000
_cell.length_c   1.000
_cell.angle_alpha   90.00
_cell.angle_beta   90.00
_cell.angle_gamma   90.00
#
_symmetry.space_group_name_H-M   'P 1'
#
loop_
_entity.id
_entity.type
_entity.pdbx_description
1 polymer ?
#
loop_
_entity_poly.entity_id
_entity_poly.type
_entity_poly.pdbx_seq_one_letter_code
_entity_poly.pdbx_strand_id
1 'polypeptide(L)'
;MKRSPWLHAGLSLILLLLIALQGGRLARRNHWELDLGGGAPSTLSPQTIAFLRQLDHKISITYFATDPGQMPSRLKHLEAEVRQVLEALQAHAYGHLELRVLDPARSGAPGITYAAAKKVSPFKVRRVLEDEHQQQEIWSSLVLAPEGAPEILIQSIEQSDLLEELIITHLQTLEQPLQPTFAVAAPPGTCQLLPRYLSQYGPVVEVDLDRDPGTPIDADVLFWIQPQTVSPAQVRQLRRFLDSGRSAVLAGSAYTIEYLPAGGQWRFRALPQSTAWEELLRPWGLRPQSDLLLDRAAGPVSVAAGVDLSQVEAPFQLRCTPAFRDGRSFAAQARGALAFVGASALELDLAKVAAAGYQAEVVATTTGNAWVQPLPQGEFGQGEMSQAQFQVGKQNLMIFLKPEDPWAGQLVVLASPSPFQDPFIDQPGFGHQAFLRDLARTLAAPQRLVRIRVERPQPQPLPPLSDAARLFWRGWAVFAMPLVLLVLGLRRYRGSGRRWSLPALETALRPGLVLAGIIALPWLGRSMSPVQLDLTEEKLNTPAPLTLQLLDQHRTGLQVEAALTPQASMPPRLKTIEPKIKNLLGQGDLAVRFLRPADQGERTLLQAQGFRPIEVQRVLQDTLARQLVWSGLRLGEEGKSALIPHLDQRNVGHLEFLVAAALKRLERGRAPRVAVVADWPRLSPAEALEDFQRQGLSAPSGTDVYRQLKILLQDYGYDVTYVNPQEPVLPDSTDVFLWMQPRRDSGRLMVMLGQHLAQGRPAIVALQHFNIQQRQYRGAGFQTVYWPQPQFQDLDRYLNLLGVEQVREVLMDRTQHHLALATQVNRSAQREYDPQEVALPFLIRAVGTDFSPASEITRHLGDLLFIWGNRFALDINRLQALGLASQVLVSTSDQAWSFVWQGGWLPPETFSPTSYLSGRQPLALDLEGIFPPPALSAEGKVSLLPPAPGQPPGQLLLIGSSEMFKDEYLYTPDFEDAQFLLNAVARAAYGSELAALQARHPAARGFAFIDIGAKIFWRSFALGAGPLLLLLIGLYRWRWRHHPLRLAR
;
A
#
# COMPACT_ATOMS: atom_id res chain seq x y z
N MET A 1 16.23 -60.85 -32.34
CA MET A 1 15.53 -59.56 -32.16
C MET A 1 15.80 -59.01 -30.75
N LYS A 2 16.76 -58.08 -30.60
CA LYS A 2 17.07 -57.44 -29.31
C LYS A 2 16.03 -56.35 -29.04
N ARG A 3 15.07 -56.61 -28.16
CA ARG A 3 14.05 -55.63 -27.75
C ARG A 3 14.73 -54.48 -27.01
N SER A 4 14.54 -53.26 -27.50
CA SER A 4 15.18 -52.05 -27.00
C SER A 4 14.80 -51.80 -25.53
N PRO A 5 15.76 -51.56 -24.62
CA PRO A 5 15.49 -51.23 -23.22
C PRO A 5 14.68 -49.93 -23.05
N TRP A 6 14.65 -49.08 -24.08
CA TRP A 6 13.89 -47.82 -24.09
C TRP A 6 12.37 -48.03 -24.18
N LEU A 7 11.91 -49.10 -24.82
CA LEU A 7 10.48 -49.46 -24.86
C LEU A 7 9.95 -49.82 -23.46
N HIS A 8 10.77 -50.49 -22.65
CA HIS A 8 10.39 -50.89 -21.29
C HIS A 8 10.40 -49.69 -20.33
N ALA A 9 11.34 -48.75 -20.49
CA ALA A 9 11.37 -47.51 -19.72
C ALA A 9 10.18 -46.59 -20.07
N GLY A 10 9.85 -46.44 -21.36
CA GLY A 10 8.67 -45.71 -21.81
C GLY A 10 7.37 -46.32 -21.30
N LEU A 11 7.23 -47.65 -21.39
CA LEU A 11 6.05 -48.35 -20.88
C LEU A 11 5.91 -48.22 -19.36
N SER A 12 7.02 -48.27 -18.61
CA SER A 12 7.01 -48.10 -17.15
C SER A 12 6.59 -46.69 -16.74
N LEU A 13 7.06 -45.66 -17.46
CA LEU A 13 6.68 -44.27 -17.21
C LEU A 13 5.19 -44.03 -17.52
N ILE A 14 4.70 -44.60 -18.62
CA ILE A 14 3.28 -44.55 -19.00
C ILE A 14 2.41 -45.26 -17.96
N LEU A 15 2.83 -46.43 -17.48
CA LEU A 15 2.10 -47.17 -16.46
C LEU A 15 2.06 -46.42 -15.12
N LEU A 16 3.17 -45.78 -14.73
CA LEU A 16 3.27 -45.00 -13.50
C LEU A 16 2.44 -43.71 -13.58
N LEU A 17 2.40 -43.06 -14.75
CA LEU A 17 1.48 -41.96 -15.04
C LEU A 17 0.02 -42.41 -14.99
N LEU A 18 -0.30 -43.58 -15.55
CA LEU A 18 -1.65 -44.17 -15.50
C LEU A 18 -2.07 -44.55 -14.09
N ILE A 19 -1.17 -45.08 -13.27
CA ILE A 19 -1.42 -45.40 -11.85
C ILE A 19 -1.59 -44.11 -11.04
N ALA A 20 -0.81 -43.06 -11.31
CA ALA A 20 -0.98 -41.77 -10.65
C ALA A 20 -2.31 -41.09 -11.04
N LEU A 21 -2.68 -41.14 -12.33
CA LEU A 21 -3.95 -40.63 -12.85
C LEU A 21 -5.14 -41.43 -12.33
N GLN A 22 -5.05 -42.76 -12.29
CA GLN A 22 -6.11 -43.62 -11.79
C GLN A 22 -6.19 -43.60 -10.27
N GLY A 23 -5.08 -43.51 -9.56
CA GLY A 23 -5.05 -43.29 -8.11
C GLY A 23 -5.69 -41.96 -7.73
N GLY A 24 -5.39 -40.90 -8.48
CA GLY A 24 -6.03 -39.59 -8.30
C GLY A 24 -7.51 -39.54 -8.70
N ARG A 25 -7.98 -40.48 -9.54
CA ARG A 25 -9.41 -40.64 -9.88
C ARG A 25 -10.14 -41.56 -8.90
N LEU A 26 -9.51 -42.62 -8.42
CA LEU A 26 -10.09 -43.54 -7.42
C LEU A 26 -10.26 -42.83 -6.07
N ALA A 27 -9.28 -42.02 -5.67
CA ALA A 27 -9.37 -41.17 -4.48
C ALA A 27 -10.54 -40.17 -4.57
N ARG A 28 -10.83 -39.65 -5.77
CA ARG A 28 -11.97 -38.74 -6.01
C ARG A 28 -13.32 -39.45 -6.09
N ARG A 29 -13.38 -40.73 -6.48
CA ARG A 29 -14.63 -41.44 -6.76
C ARG A 29 -15.26 -42.11 -5.54
N ASN A 30 -14.49 -42.36 -4.48
CA ASN A 30 -14.96 -43.13 -3.30
C ASN A 30 -15.09 -42.33 -2.00
N HIS A 31 -14.84 -41.01 -1.99
CA HIS A 31 -15.02 -40.13 -0.82
C HIS A 31 -14.47 -40.72 0.51
N TRP A 32 -13.34 -41.45 0.46
CA TRP A 32 -12.65 -41.87 1.67
C TRP A 32 -11.80 -40.71 2.16
N GLU A 33 -12.40 -39.80 2.90
CA GLU A 33 -11.66 -38.86 3.73
C GLU A 33 -11.29 -39.55 5.04
N LEU A 34 -10.02 -39.96 5.12
CA LEU A 34 -9.40 -40.39 6.37
C LEU A 34 -9.11 -39.12 7.17
N ASP A 35 -10.12 -38.64 7.90
CA ASP A 35 -9.98 -37.54 8.83
C ASP A 35 -9.27 -38.03 10.10
N LEU A 36 -7.94 -38.13 10.00
CA LEU A 36 -7.06 -38.46 11.12
C LEU A 36 -6.87 -37.27 12.08
N GLY A 37 -7.45 -36.10 11.77
CA GLY A 37 -7.27 -34.84 12.50
C GLY A 37 -8.53 -34.28 13.18
N GLY A 38 -9.72 -34.82 12.88
CA GLY A 38 -10.99 -34.34 13.44
C GLY A 38 -11.46 -32.99 12.88
N GLY A 39 -11.09 -32.66 11.64
CA GLY A 39 -11.37 -31.38 10.99
C GLY A 39 -12.38 -31.43 9.84
N ALA A 40 -13.10 -32.55 9.66
CA ALA A 40 -14.08 -32.65 8.58
C ALA A 40 -15.25 -31.65 8.76
N PRO A 41 -15.71 -30.96 7.70
CA PRO A 41 -16.84 -30.02 7.76
C PRO A 41 -18.16 -30.65 8.26
N SER A 42 -18.27 -31.98 8.21
CA SER A 42 -19.45 -32.73 8.64
C SER A 42 -19.51 -33.05 10.14
N THR A 43 -18.43 -32.82 10.90
CA THR A 43 -18.38 -33.16 12.34
C THR A 43 -18.67 -31.94 13.21
N LEU A 44 -19.90 -31.83 13.71
CA LEU A 44 -20.31 -30.74 14.60
C LEU A 44 -19.76 -30.90 16.02
N SER A 45 -19.56 -29.78 16.70
CA SER A 45 -19.17 -29.78 18.11
C SER A 45 -20.31 -30.32 19.02
N PRO A 46 -19.98 -30.97 20.15
CA PRO A 46 -20.99 -31.43 21.10
C PRO A 46 -21.88 -30.31 21.65
N GLN A 47 -21.33 -29.09 21.80
CA GLN A 47 -22.07 -27.92 22.28
C GLN A 47 -23.11 -27.46 21.26
N THR A 48 -22.75 -27.42 19.97
CA THR A 48 -23.68 -27.14 18.87
C THR A 48 -24.83 -28.13 18.85
N ILE A 49 -24.55 -29.43 18.96
CA ILE A 49 -25.60 -30.47 18.99
C ILE A 49 -26.54 -30.25 20.18
N ALA A 50 -26.01 -29.93 21.37
CA ALA A 50 -26.84 -29.66 22.54
C ALA A 50 -27.77 -28.45 22.34
N PHE A 51 -27.25 -27.35 21.78
CA PHE A 51 -28.02 -26.15 21.47
C PHE A 51 -29.13 -26.41 20.43
N LEU A 52 -28.80 -27.08 19.32
CA LEU A 52 -29.77 -27.38 18.26
C LEU A 52 -30.95 -28.23 18.73
N ARG A 53 -30.73 -29.10 19.72
CA ARG A 53 -31.78 -29.93 20.33
C ARG A 53 -32.73 -29.15 21.24
N GLN A 54 -32.32 -27.97 21.69
CA GLN A 54 -33.09 -27.09 22.58
C GLN A 54 -33.79 -25.96 21.80
N LEU A 55 -33.72 -25.96 20.46
CA LEU A 55 -34.37 -24.96 19.63
C LEU A 55 -35.90 -25.10 19.69
N ASP A 56 -36.57 -24.07 20.21
CA ASP A 56 -38.03 -24.06 20.36
C ASP A 56 -38.79 -23.44 19.17
N HIS A 57 -38.08 -22.80 18.24
CA HIS A 57 -38.65 -22.05 17.12
C HIS A 57 -38.06 -22.46 15.77
N LYS A 58 -38.76 -22.16 14.68
CA LYS A 58 -38.27 -22.51 13.33
C LYS A 58 -37.29 -21.48 12.79
N ILE A 59 -36.26 -21.95 12.10
CA ILE A 59 -35.21 -21.14 11.47
C ILE A 59 -35.10 -21.57 10.01
N SER A 60 -35.31 -20.62 9.09
CA SER A 60 -35.05 -20.81 7.67
C SER A 60 -33.66 -20.31 7.32
N ILE A 61 -32.80 -21.20 6.82
CA ILE A 61 -31.45 -20.89 6.35
C ILE A 61 -31.45 -20.90 4.82
N THR A 62 -31.08 -19.77 4.20
CA THR A 62 -30.91 -19.67 2.75
C THR A 62 -29.45 -19.37 2.41
N TYR A 63 -28.78 -20.30 1.72
CA TYR A 63 -27.43 -20.12 1.21
C TYR A 63 -27.48 -19.72 -0.27
N PHE A 64 -26.93 -18.55 -0.57
CA PHE A 64 -26.81 -18.02 -1.92
C PHE A 64 -25.43 -18.36 -2.47
N ALA A 65 -25.37 -19.29 -3.42
CA ALA A 65 -24.12 -19.84 -3.94
C ALA A 65 -24.10 -19.91 -5.46
N THR A 66 -23.02 -19.46 -6.06
CA THR A 66 -22.76 -19.67 -7.49
C THR A 66 -22.41 -21.14 -7.77
N ASP A 67 -22.82 -21.65 -8.93
CA ASP A 67 -22.45 -23.00 -9.36
C ASP A 67 -20.92 -23.27 -9.31
N PRO A 68 -20.46 -24.41 -8.76
CA PRO A 68 -19.02 -24.75 -8.65
C PRO A 68 -18.27 -24.77 -9.98
N GLY A 69 -18.95 -25.06 -11.09
CA GLY A 69 -18.36 -25.03 -12.43
C GLY A 69 -17.97 -23.62 -12.87
N GLN A 70 -18.64 -22.61 -12.32
CA GLN A 70 -18.36 -21.20 -12.57
C GLN A 70 -17.39 -20.61 -11.55
N MET A 71 -17.26 -21.17 -10.34
CA MET A 71 -16.34 -20.64 -9.33
C MET A 71 -14.86 -20.73 -9.73
N PRO A 72 -14.01 -19.76 -9.31
CA PRO A 72 -12.56 -19.85 -9.46
C PRO A 72 -11.99 -21.08 -8.75
N SER A 73 -10.85 -21.59 -9.24
CA SER A 73 -10.24 -22.83 -8.76
C SER A 73 -10.07 -22.92 -7.24
N ARG A 74 -9.79 -21.79 -6.55
CA ARG A 74 -9.61 -21.74 -5.09
C ARG A 74 -10.92 -21.92 -4.31
N LEU A 75 -12.08 -21.61 -4.90
CA LEU A 75 -13.39 -21.63 -4.24
C LEU A 75 -14.28 -22.79 -4.73
N LYS A 76 -13.81 -23.64 -5.65
CA LYS A 76 -14.64 -24.70 -6.26
C LYS A 76 -15.24 -25.70 -5.27
N HIS A 77 -14.61 -25.88 -4.11
CA HIS A 77 -15.09 -26.80 -3.07
C HIS A 77 -15.97 -26.11 -2.02
N LEU A 78 -15.98 -24.77 -2.00
CA LEU A 78 -16.62 -23.99 -0.94
C LEU A 78 -18.12 -24.27 -0.83
N GLU A 79 -18.85 -24.34 -1.96
CA GLU A 79 -20.29 -24.63 -1.93
C GLU A 79 -20.58 -26.01 -1.32
N ALA A 80 -19.76 -27.01 -1.65
CA ALA A 80 -19.88 -28.35 -1.10
C ALA A 80 -19.54 -28.39 0.40
N GLU A 81 -18.47 -27.72 0.82
CA GLU A 81 -18.05 -27.60 2.22
C GLU A 81 -19.12 -26.90 3.07
N VAL A 82 -19.62 -25.75 2.62
CA VAL A 82 -20.70 -25.01 3.31
C VAL A 82 -21.98 -25.83 3.38
N ARG A 83 -22.36 -26.48 2.27
CA ARG A 83 -23.54 -27.36 2.24
C ARG A 83 -23.43 -28.49 3.26
N GLN A 84 -22.26 -29.13 3.37
CA GLN A 84 -22.04 -30.21 4.35
C GLN A 84 -22.24 -29.73 5.79
N VAL A 85 -21.72 -28.56 6.15
CA VAL A 85 -21.94 -27.96 7.48
C VAL A 85 -23.43 -27.73 7.71
N LEU A 86 -24.14 -27.12 6.75
CA LEU A 86 -25.56 -26.79 6.89
C LEU A 86 -26.46 -28.03 6.96
N GLU A 87 -26.17 -29.07 6.17
CA GLU A 87 -26.88 -30.35 6.22
C GLU A 87 -26.63 -31.08 7.56
N ALA A 88 -25.41 -31.00 8.10
CA ALA A 88 -25.10 -31.53 9.42
C ALA A 88 -25.88 -30.80 10.53
N LEU A 89 -26.00 -29.47 10.46
CA LEU A 89 -26.85 -28.68 11.37
C LEU A 89 -28.33 -29.08 11.26
N GLN A 90 -28.84 -29.22 10.02
CA GLN A 90 -30.22 -29.62 9.77
C GLN A 90 -30.56 -30.99 10.37
N ALA A 91 -29.65 -31.96 10.23
CA ALA A 91 -29.83 -33.32 10.73
C ALA A 91 -30.00 -33.39 12.26
N HIS A 92 -29.43 -32.44 13.00
CA HIS A 92 -29.46 -32.40 14.47
C HIS A 92 -30.51 -31.45 15.07
N ALA A 93 -31.24 -30.70 14.23
CA ALA A 93 -32.20 -29.69 14.66
C ALA A 93 -33.68 -30.17 14.68
N TYR A 94 -33.95 -31.48 14.62
CA TYR A 94 -35.29 -32.11 14.73
C TYR A 94 -36.43 -31.45 13.91
N GLY A 95 -36.13 -30.92 12.72
CA GLY A 95 -37.14 -30.28 11.86
C GLY A 95 -37.42 -28.80 12.16
N HIS A 96 -36.70 -28.20 13.11
CA HIS A 96 -36.73 -26.76 13.39
C HIS A 96 -35.89 -25.95 12.40
N LEU A 97 -35.04 -26.60 11.58
CA LEU A 97 -34.17 -25.94 10.60
C LEU A 97 -34.57 -26.33 9.16
N GLU A 98 -34.89 -25.33 8.34
CA GLU A 98 -35.15 -25.49 6.91
C GLU A 98 -33.98 -24.93 6.09
N LEU A 99 -33.32 -25.77 5.29
CA LEU A 99 -32.20 -25.37 4.44
C LEU A 99 -32.64 -25.18 2.98
N ARG A 100 -32.23 -24.06 2.37
CA ARG A 100 -32.39 -23.78 0.94
C ARG A 100 -31.06 -23.31 0.35
N VAL A 101 -30.61 -23.92 -0.73
CA VAL A 101 -29.45 -23.46 -1.51
C VAL A 101 -29.94 -22.91 -2.84
N LEU A 102 -29.62 -21.66 -3.14
CA LEU A 102 -30.10 -20.94 -4.32
C LEU A 102 -28.92 -20.30 -5.07
N ASP A 103 -28.92 -20.43 -6.39
CA ASP A 103 -28.07 -19.63 -7.27
C ASP A 103 -28.91 -18.50 -7.88
N PRO A 104 -28.73 -17.23 -7.44
CA PRO A 104 -29.45 -16.09 -8.00
C PRO A 104 -29.24 -15.92 -9.50
N ALA A 105 -28.03 -16.19 -9.99
CA ALA A 105 -27.67 -15.97 -11.38
C ALA A 105 -28.40 -16.96 -12.31
N ARG A 106 -28.62 -18.19 -11.84
CA ARG A 106 -29.35 -19.23 -12.61
C ARG A 106 -30.81 -18.86 -12.88
N SER A 107 -31.45 -18.15 -11.96
CA SER A 107 -32.86 -17.73 -12.10
C SER A 107 -33.02 -16.36 -12.77
N GLY A 108 -31.93 -15.71 -13.17
CA GLY A 108 -31.95 -14.38 -13.79
C GLY A 108 -32.50 -13.28 -12.88
N ALA A 109 -33.21 -12.30 -13.46
CA ALA A 109 -33.71 -11.13 -12.74
C ALA A 109 -34.57 -11.45 -11.49
N PRO A 110 -35.49 -12.44 -11.50
CA PRO A 110 -36.24 -12.83 -10.30
C PRO A 110 -35.34 -13.31 -9.15
N GLY A 111 -34.33 -14.13 -9.44
CA GLY A 111 -33.39 -14.65 -8.43
C GLY A 111 -32.54 -13.55 -7.81
N ILE A 112 -32.01 -12.66 -8.66
CA ILE A 112 -31.24 -11.48 -8.25
C ILE A 112 -32.11 -10.53 -7.40
N THR A 113 -33.36 -10.30 -7.80
CA THR A 113 -34.29 -9.44 -7.04
C THR A 113 -34.61 -10.04 -5.68
N TYR A 114 -34.79 -11.37 -5.60
CA TYR A 114 -35.00 -12.07 -4.32
C TYR A 114 -33.77 -11.97 -3.41
N ALA A 115 -32.57 -12.20 -3.93
CA ALA A 115 -31.32 -12.04 -3.18
C ALA A 115 -31.14 -10.61 -2.68
N ALA A 116 -31.41 -9.62 -3.54
CA ALA A 116 -31.36 -8.21 -3.16
C ALA A 116 -32.42 -7.83 -2.11
N ALA A 117 -33.62 -8.42 -2.17
CA ALA A 117 -34.64 -8.27 -1.13
C ALA A 117 -34.17 -8.85 0.21
N LYS A 118 -33.32 -9.88 0.22
CA LYS A 118 -32.63 -10.40 1.41
C LYS A 118 -31.33 -9.65 1.76
N LYS A 119 -31.06 -8.52 1.10
CA LYS A 119 -29.84 -7.69 1.25
C LYS A 119 -28.54 -8.39 0.87
N VAL A 120 -28.62 -9.52 0.17
CA VAL A 120 -27.46 -10.27 -0.30
C VAL A 120 -26.93 -9.60 -1.57
N SER A 121 -25.65 -9.26 -1.56
CA SER A 121 -24.95 -8.75 -2.75
C SER A 121 -23.94 -9.77 -3.27
N PRO A 122 -23.66 -9.79 -4.58
CA PRO A 122 -22.52 -10.52 -5.08
C PRO A 122 -21.22 -9.78 -4.75
N PHE A 123 -20.10 -10.48 -4.82
CA PHE A 123 -18.77 -9.89 -4.70
C PHE A 123 -17.85 -10.42 -5.81
N LYS A 124 -16.81 -9.64 -6.12
CA LYS A 124 -15.90 -9.93 -7.23
C LYS A 124 -14.65 -10.62 -6.73
N VAL A 125 -14.29 -11.70 -7.41
CA VAL A 125 -13.08 -12.46 -7.17
C VAL A 125 -12.24 -12.54 -8.42
N ARG A 126 -10.92 -12.58 -8.23
CA ARG A 126 -9.98 -12.73 -9.32
C ARG A 126 -10.04 -14.15 -9.90
N ARG A 127 -10.11 -14.21 -11.23
CA ARG A 127 -9.97 -15.43 -12.02
C ARG A 127 -8.84 -15.25 -13.02
N VAL A 128 -7.84 -16.13 -12.95
CA VAL A 128 -6.78 -16.18 -13.96
C VAL A 128 -7.24 -17.14 -15.05
N LEU A 129 -7.48 -16.61 -16.24
CA LEU A 129 -7.85 -17.36 -17.45
C LEU A 129 -6.83 -16.99 -18.54
N GLU A 130 -6.17 -17.99 -19.13
CA GLU A 130 -5.27 -17.79 -20.28
C GLU A 130 -4.09 -16.81 -20.05
N ASP A 131 -3.57 -16.80 -18.81
CA ASP A 131 -2.55 -15.85 -18.31
C ASP A 131 -3.03 -14.38 -18.25
N GLU A 132 -4.34 -14.15 -18.39
CA GLU A 132 -4.96 -12.85 -18.20
C GLU A 132 -5.72 -12.81 -16.86
N HIS A 133 -5.67 -11.65 -16.22
CA HIS A 133 -6.40 -11.39 -14.99
C HIS A 133 -7.79 -10.92 -15.38
N GLN A 134 -8.80 -11.79 -15.17
CA GLN A 134 -10.20 -11.44 -15.34
C GLN A 134 -10.88 -11.36 -13.97
N GLN A 135 -11.91 -10.53 -13.88
CA GLN A 135 -12.80 -10.47 -12.72
C GLN A 135 -13.99 -11.40 -12.96
N GLN A 136 -14.46 -12.07 -11.91
CA GLN A 136 -15.71 -12.79 -11.94
C GLN A 136 -16.56 -12.43 -10.73
N GLU A 137 -17.83 -12.15 -10.98
CA GLU A 137 -18.83 -11.92 -9.96
C GLU A 137 -19.37 -13.26 -9.46
N ILE A 138 -19.35 -13.46 -8.13
CA ILE A 138 -19.83 -14.68 -7.48
C ILE A 138 -20.77 -14.37 -6.32
N TRP A 139 -21.57 -15.36 -5.95
CA TRP A 139 -22.46 -15.36 -4.81
C TRP A 139 -21.97 -16.40 -3.80
N SER A 140 -21.78 -15.98 -2.55
CA SER A 140 -21.50 -16.86 -1.41
C SER A 140 -21.88 -16.12 -0.13
N SER A 141 -23.16 -16.17 0.22
CA SER A 141 -23.71 -15.50 1.42
C SER A 141 -24.82 -16.34 2.05
N LEU A 142 -24.95 -16.27 3.37
CA LEU A 142 -25.93 -17.01 4.15
C LEU A 142 -26.93 -16.07 4.81
N VAL A 143 -28.22 -16.37 4.71
CA VAL A 143 -29.29 -15.65 5.41
C VAL A 143 -29.95 -16.58 6.39
N LEU A 144 -29.95 -16.21 7.68
CA LEU A 144 -30.68 -16.86 8.75
C LEU A 144 -31.96 -16.06 9.00
N ALA A 145 -33.12 -16.71 8.88
CA ALA A 145 -34.42 -16.12 9.13
C ALA A 145 -35.12 -16.89 10.26
N PRO A 146 -34.90 -16.50 11.53
CA PRO A 146 -35.61 -17.06 12.67
C PRO A 146 -37.05 -16.53 12.73
N GLU A 147 -37.98 -17.36 13.16
CA GLU A 147 -39.39 -16.98 13.32
C GLU A 147 -39.56 -15.86 14.36
N GLY A 148 -40.17 -14.73 13.98
CA GLY A 148 -40.43 -13.61 14.89
C GLY A 148 -39.22 -12.69 15.19
N ALA A 149 -38.06 -12.96 14.59
CA ALA A 149 -36.83 -12.19 14.78
C ALA A 149 -36.32 -11.57 13.46
N PRO A 150 -35.48 -10.52 13.50
CA PRO A 150 -34.90 -9.95 12.29
C PRO A 150 -33.96 -10.92 11.58
N GLU A 151 -33.96 -10.90 10.25
CA GLU A 151 -33.05 -11.71 9.44
C GLU A 151 -31.58 -11.32 9.67
N ILE A 152 -30.72 -12.33 9.79
CA ILE A 152 -29.27 -12.19 9.96
C ILE A 152 -28.60 -12.55 8.65
N LEU A 153 -27.75 -11.66 8.14
CA LEU A 153 -26.96 -11.85 6.92
C LEU A 153 -25.49 -12.09 7.28
N ILE A 154 -24.95 -13.22 6.85
CA ILE A 154 -23.52 -13.52 6.83
C ILE A 154 -23.05 -13.40 5.38
N GLN A 155 -22.27 -12.37 5.08
CA GLN A 155 -21.92 -11.96 3.72
C GLN A 155 -20.50 -12.40 3.36
N SER A 156 -20.28 -12.72 2.07
CA SER A 156 -18.94 -13.00 1.50
C SER A 156 -18.18 -14.12 2.19
N ILE A 157 -18.81 -15.29 2.29
CA ILE A 157 -18.17 -16.49 2.82
C ILE A 157 -17.13 -16.96 1.80
N GLU A 158 -15.85 -16.98 2.18
CA GLU A 158 -14.76 -17.52 1.36
C GLU A 158 -14.19 -18.84 1.91
N GLN A 159 -14.50 -19.18 3.16
CA GLN A 159 -14.02 -20.36 3.89
C GLN A 159 -15.13 -20.91 4.81
N SER A 160 -15.15 -22.22 5.04
CA SER A 160 -16.15 -22.90 5.87
C SER A 160 -15.74 -23.10 7.33
N ASP A 161 -14.46 -22.97 7.67
CA ASP A 161 -13.87 -23.48 8.93
C ASP A 161 -14.54 -22.94 10.21
N LEU A 162 -15.02 -21.70 10.19
CA LEU A 162 -15.66 -21.02 11.34
C LEU A 162 -17.18 -20.88 11.19
N LEU A 163 -17.77 -21.49 10.16
CA LEU A 163 -19.16 -21.24 9.81
C LEU A 163 -20.13 -21.82 10.85
N GLU A 164 -19.84 -23.01 11.39
CA GLU A 164 -20.63 -23.63 12.46
C GLU A 164 -20.76 -22.66 13.65
N GLU A 165 -19.63 -22.27 14.24
CA GLU A 165 -19.60 -21.41 15.41
C GLU A 165 -20.27 -20.05 15.14
N LEU A 166 -20.02 -19.45 13.96
CA LEU A 166 -20.69 -18.21 13.56
C LEU A 166 -22.21 -18.31 13.58
N ILE A 167 -22.77 -19.37 12.98
CA ILE A 167 -24.23 -19.57 12.93
C ILE A 167 -24.77 -19.71 14.35
N ILE A 168 -24.15 -20.55 15.17
CA ILE A 168 -24.62 -20.84 16.52
C ILE A 168 -24.54 -19.61 17.42
N THR A 169 -23.43 -18.86 17.41
CA THR A 169 -23.31 -17.63 18.21
C THR A 169 -24.34 -16.58 17.77
N HIS A 170 -24.63 -16.47 16.47
CA HIS A 170 -25.69 -15.58 15.98
C HIS A 170 -27.07 -15.95 16.52
N LEU A 171 -27.40 -17.24 16.55
CA LEU A 171 -28.67 -17.73 17.09
C LEU A 171 -28.76 -17.53 18.61
N GLN A 172 -27.70 -17.83 19.35
CA GLN A 172 -27.63 -17.60 20.80
C GLN A 172 -27.81 -16.12 21.16
N THR A 173 -27.28 -15.20 20.35
CA THR A 173 -27.39 -13.75 20.57
C THR A 173 -28.83 -13.24 20.44
N LEU A 174 -29.72 -13.96 19.74
CA LEU A 174 -31.14 -13.62 19.66
C LEU A 174 -31.87 -13.90 20.98
N GLU A 175 -31.49 -14.98 21.67
CA GLU A 175 -32.06 -15.34 22.98
C GLU A 175 -31.44 -14.50 24.10
N GLN A 176 -30.12 -14.26 24.03
CA GLN A 176 -29.37 -13.50 25.03
C GLN A 176 -28.48 -12.44 24.35
N PRO A 177 -28.92 -11.17 24.28
CA PRO A 177 -28.13 -10.11 23.69
C PRO A 177 -26.78 -9.92 24.40
N LEU A 178 -25.70 -9.94 23.62
CA LEU A 178 -24.35 -9.71 24.13
C LEU A 178 -24.21 -8.27 24.63
N GLN A 179 -23.81 -8.09 25.90
CA GLN A 179 -23.42 -6.79 26.44
C GLN A 179 -21.90 -6.59 26.31
N PRO A 180 -21.44 -5.43 25.79
CA PRO A 180 -20.01 -5.17 25.66
C PRO A 180 -19.37 -4.79 26.98
N THR A 181 -18.15 -5.27 27.23
CA THR A 181 -17.35 -4.86 28.38
C THR A 181 -16.25 -3.88 27.95
N PHE A 182 -16.10 -2.77 28.67
CA PHE A 182 -15.08 -1.75 28.39
C PHE A 182 -13.96 -1.81 29.41
N ALA A 183 -12.71 -1.72 28.97
CA ALA A 183 -11.56 -1.48 29.84
C ALA A 183 -11.05 -0.05 29.66
N VAL A 184 -10.71 0.62 30.75
CA VAL A 184 -10.11 1.97 30.74
C VAL A 184 -8.77 1.96 31.46
N ALA A 185 -7.71 2.31 30.73
CA ALA A 185 -6.37 2.53 31.26
C ALA A 185 -5.96 3.97 31.00
N ALA A 186 -5.87 4.76 32.06
CA ALA A 186 -5.50 6.18 32.00
C ALA A 186 -4.71 6.58 33.26
N PRO A 187 -3.89 7.64 33.20
CA PRO A 187 -3.22 8.18 34.37
C PRO A 187 -4.21 8.48 35.51
N PRO A 188 -3.83 8.24 36.77
CA PRO A 188 -4.73 8.48 37.90
C PRO A 188 -5.22 9.93 37.93
N GLY A 189 -6.54 10.12 37.99
CA GLY A 189 -7.18 11.41 38.20
C GLY A 189 -7.36 12.30 36.96
N THR A 190 -6.96 11.87 35.75
CA THR A 190 -7.09 12.68 34.52
C THR A 190 -8.38 12.45 33.72
N CYS A 191 -9.00 11.28 33.87
CA CYS A 191 -10.12 10.79 33.06
C CYS A 191 -11.22 10.13 33.91
N GLN A 192 -11.60 10.72 35.04
CA GLN A 192 -12.62 10.16 35.96
C GLN A 192 -14.03 10.13 35.35
N LEU A 193 -14.32 11.01 34.40
CA LEU A 193 -15.63 11.09 33.75
C LEU A 193 -15.79 10.05 32.63
N LEU A 194 -14.69 9.62 32.00
CA LEU A 194 -14.71 8.66 30.89
C LEU A 194 -15.37 7.32 31.28
N PRO A 195 -14.97 6.63 32.37
CA PRO A 195 -15.65 5.41 32.84
C PRO A 195 -17.15 5.61 33.10
N ARG A 196 -17.56 6.76 33.64
CA ARG A 196 -18.97 7.07 33.93
C ARG A 196 -19.82 7.21 32.68
N TYR A 197 -19.25 7.74 31.61
CA TYR A 197 -19.94 7.80 30.31
C TYR A 197 -20.00 6.44 29.63
N LEU A 198 -18.92 5.65 29.72
CA LEU A 198 -18.87 4.30 29.15
C LEU A 198 -19.82 3.32 29.87
N SER A 199 -20.03 3.48 31.18
CA SER A 199 -20.93 2.62 31.95
C SER A 199 -22.40 2.69 31.52
N GLN A 200 -22.76 3.67 30.69
CA GLN A 200 -24.08 3.78 30.07
C GLN A 200 -24.30 2.75 28.94
N TYR A 201 -23.21 2.17 28.40
CA TYR A 201 -23.25 1.24 27.27
C TYR A 201 -22.89 -0.20 27.65
N GLY A 202 -22.25 -0.41 28.80
CA GLY A 202 -21.86 -1.72 29.31
C GLY A 202 -20.95 -1.62 30.54
N PRO A 203 -20.63 -2.74 31.21
CA PRO A 203 -19.72 -2.74 32.35
C PRO A 203 -18.33 -2.18 32.01
N VAL A 204 -17.74 -1.44 32.95
CA VAL A 204 -16.42 -0.81 32.79
C VAL A 204 -15.46 -1.35 33.84
N VAL A 205 -14.26 -1.74 33.40
CA VAL A 205 -13.16 -2.19 34.23
C VAL A 205 -12.01 -1.19 34.12
N GLU A 206 -11.62 -0.57 35.22
CA GLU A 206 -10.44 0.29 35.26
C GLU A 206 -9.18 -0.57 35.47
N VAL A 207 -8.13 -0.30 34.69
CA VAL A 207 -6.91 -1.11 34.64
C VAL A 207 -5.69 -0.20 34.64
N ASP A 208 -4.70 -0.54 35.46
CA ASP A 208 -3.41 0.15 35.45
C ASP A 208 -2.42 -0.63 34.56
N LEU A 209 -2.46 -0.33 33.26
CA LEU A 209 -1.56 -0.96 32.30
C LEU A 209 -0.11 -0.49 32.43
N ASP A 210 0.18 0.63 33.10
CA ASP A 210 1.56 1.09 33.32
C ASP A 210 2.29 0.20 34.34
N ARG A 211 1.56 -0.35 35.33
CA ARG A 211 2.13 -1.24 36.36
C ARG A 211 1.96 -2.73 36.05
N ASP A 212 0.81 -3.13 35.51
CA ASP A 212 0.53 -4.52 35.16
C ASP A 212 0.41 -4.64 33.63
N PRO A 213 1.31 -5.41 32.96
CA PRO A 213 1.23 -5.59 31.52
C PRO A 213 -0.04 -6.34 31.08
N GLY A 214 -0.75 -7.05 31.97
CA GLY A 214 -1.95 -7.81 31.65
C GLY A 214 -3.11 -6.98 31.08
N THR A 215 -3.33 -7.04 29.76
CA THR A 215 -4.61 -6.60 29.17
C THR A 215 -5.74 -7.53 29.65
N PRO A 216 -6.88 -7.00 30.13
CA PRO A 216 -7.98 -7.84 30.59
C PRO A 216 -8.54 -8.66 29.42
N ILE A 217 -8.54 -9.98 29.55
CA ILE A 217 -9.10 -10.89 28.53
C ILE A 217 -10.64 -10.71 28.45
N ASP A 218 -11.26 -10.25 29.54
CA ASP A 218 -12.71 -10.13 29.65
C ASP A 218 -13.27 -8.85 29.03
N ALA A 219 -12.42 -7.88 28.68
CA ALA A 219 -12.86 -6.65 28.01
C ALA A 219 -13.00 -6.85 26.50
N ASP A 220 -14.04 -6.27 25.90
CA ASP A 220 -14.28 -6.28 24.45
C ASP A 220 -13.69 -5.04 23.76
N VAL A 221 -13.64 -3.92 24.47
CA VAL A 221 -13.07 -2.66 23.98
C VAL A 221 -12.13 -2.05 25.03
N LEU A 222 -10.89 -1.75 24.65
CA LEU A 222 -9.88 -1.12 25.51
C LEU A 222 -9.70 0.36 25.15
N PHE A 223 -9.84 1.26 26.13
CA PHE A 223 -9.41 2.66 26.04
C PHE A 223 -8.08 2.82 26.77
N TRP A 224 -7.02 3.14 26.04
CA TRP A 224 -5.70 3.39 26.63
C TRP A 224 -5.26 4.84 26.34
N ILE A 225 -5.31 5.66 27.39
CA ILE A 225 -5.12 7.10 27.33
C ILE A 225 -3.79 7.46 27.96
N GLN A 226 -2.95 8.21 27.25
CA GLN A 226 -1.66 8.77 27.68
C GLN A 226 -0.77 7.77 28.47
N PRO A 227 -0.30 6.67 27.85
CA PRO A 227 0.61 5.72 28.51
C PRO A 227 1.90 6.40 28.96
N GLN A 228 2.36 6.10 30.18
CA GLN A 228 3.62 6.66 30.71
C GLN A 228 4.81 5.76 30.38
N THR A 229 4.61 4.45 30.40
CA THR A 229 5.66 3.46 30.10
C THR A 229 5.11 2.35 29.20
N VAL A 230 5.87 1.97 28.18
CA VAL A 230 5.49 0.89 27.26
C VAL A 230 6.66 -0.06 27.10
N SER A 231 6.37 -1.33 27.27
CA SER A 231 7.29 -2.46 27.14
C SER A 231 6.92 -3.29 25.91
N PRO A 232 7.87 -4.04 25.32
CA PRO A 232 7.55 -4.97 24.24
C PRO A 232 6.52 -6.04 24.63
N ALA A 233 6.35 -6.34 25.92
CA ALA A 233 5.33 -7.27 26.41
C ALA A 233 3.92 -6.69 26.25
N GLN A 234 3.69 -5.45 26.67
CA GLN A 234 2.41 -4.77 26.51
C GLN A 234 2.03 -4.61 25.04
N VAL A 235 2.98 -4.25 24.17
CA VAL A 235 2.74 -4.19 22.72
C VAL A 235 2.27 -5.54 22.18
N ARG A 236 2.88 -6.65 22.63
CA ARG A 236 2.45 -8.01 22.24
C ARG A 236 1.07 -8.35 22.80
N GLN A 237 0.73 -7.91 24.00
CA GLN A 237 -0.59 -8.13 24.60
C GLN A 237 -1.67 -7.33 23.88
N LEU A 238 -1.44 -6.05 23.58
CA LEU A 238 -2.34 -5.27 22.75
C LEU A 238 -2.52 -5.90 21.36
N ARG A 239 -1.44 -6.43 20.75
CA ARG A 239 -1.57 -7.19 19.50
C ARG A 239 -2.42 -8.44 19.67
N ARG A 240 -2.20 -9.27 20.68
CA ARG A 240 -3.05 -10.46 20.95
C ARG A 240 -4.51 -10.07 21.21
N PHE A 241 -4.74 -8.98 21.93
CA PHE A 241 -6.06 -8.43 22.20
C PHE A 241 -6.75 -8.07 20.88
N LEU A 242 -6.08 -7.35 19.98
CA LEU A 242 -6.60 -7.05 18.65
C LEU A 242 -6.76 -8.30 17.77
N ASP A 243 -5.79 -9.22 17.74
CA ASP A 243 -5.85 -10.46 16.95
C ASP A 243 -7.04 -11.35 17.35
N SER A 244 -7.49 -11.24 18.61
CA SER A 244 -8.70 -11.91 19.13
C SER A 244 -10.02 -11.26 18.70
N GLY A 245 -10.00 -10.21 17.88
CA GLY A 245 -11.18 -9.50 17.38
C GLY A 245 -11.63 -8.30 18.22
N ARG A 246 -11.06 -8.13 19.43
CA ARG A 246 -11.39 -7.04 20.36
C ARG A 246 -10.80 -5.71 19.89
N SER A 247 -11.47 -4.60 20.17
CA SER A 247 -11.10 -3.29 19.61
C SER A 247 -10.41 -2.39 20.62
N ALA A 248 -9.57 -1.45 20.18
CA ALA A 248 -8.93 -0.49 21.10
C ALA A 248 -9.00 0.96 20.60
N VAL A 249 -9.05 1.88 21.55
CA VAL A 249 -8.92 3.33 21.37
C VAL A 249 -7.66 3.78 22.10
N LEU A 250 -6.70 4.31 21.36
CA LEU A 250 -5.47 4.88 21.90
C LEU A 250 -5.52 6.40 21.76
N ALA A 251 -5.20 7.14 22.81
CA ALA A 251 -5.12 8.59 22.73
C ALA A 251 -3.93 9.10 23.53
N GLY A 252 -3.06 9.88 22.91
CA GLY A 252 -1.87 10.39 23.58
C GLY A 252 -1.16 11.46 22.76
N SER A 253 -0.24 12.16 23.41
CA SER A 253 0.63 13.13 22.76
C SER A 253 2.10 12.95 23.18
N ALA A 254 3.02 13.28 22.28
CA ALA A 254 4.46 13.31 22.52
C ALA A 254 4.90 14.44 23.46
N TYR A 255 4.04 15.41 23.73
CA TYR A 255 4.27 16.50 24.67
C TYR A 255 2.96 16.94 25.33
N THR A 256 3.04 17.56 26.50
CA THR A 256 1.91 18.25 27.13
C THR A 256 2.22 19.74 27.27
N ILE A 257 1.18 20.58 27.34
CA ILE A 257 1.33 22.02 27.50
C ILE A 257 0.83 22.43 28.88
N GLU A 258 1.72 23.01 29.68
CA GLU A 258 1.37 23.67 30.94
C GLU A 258 0.99 25.13 30.70
N TYR A 259 0.00 25.59 31.45
CA TYR A 259 -0.52 26.96 31.42
C TYR A 259 -0.03 27.71 32.65
N LEU A 260 0.72 28.78 32.45
CA LEU A 260 1.33 29.57 33.51
C LEU A 260 0.71 30.98 33.51
N PRO A 261 -0.02 31.38 34.57
CA PRO A 261 -0.53 32.74 34.67
C PRO A 261 0.62 33.71 34.99
N ALA A 262 0.83 34.73 34.16
CA ALA A 262 1.90 35.72 34.33
C ALA A 262 1.38 37.15 34.10
N GLY A 263 1.04 37.85 35.18
CA GLY A 263 0.80 39.31 35.15
C GLY A 263 -0.30 39.80 34.20
N GLY A 264 -1.37 39.02 34.01
CA GLY A 264 -2.47 39.35 33.09
C GLY A 264 -2.33 38.79 31.67
N GLN A 265 -1.24 38.08 31.37
CA GLN A 265 -1.06 37.29 30.15
C GLN A 265 -0.78 35.81 30.48
N TRP A 266 -1.05 34.93 29.53
CA TRP A 266 -0.75 33.52 29.64
C TRP A 266 0.60 33.21 29.00
N ARG A 267 1.48 32.55 29.76
CA ARG A 267 2.67 31.88 29.22
C ARG A 267 2.43 30.39 29.18
N PHE A 268 3.12 29.72 28.26
CA PHE A 268 2.99 28.29 28.05
C PHE A 268 4.35 27.62 28.21
N ARG A 269 4.35 26.38 28.70
CA ARG A 269 5.55 25.54 28.75
C ARG A 269 5.24 24.18 28.14
N ALA A 270 5.99 23.81 27.12
CA ALA A 270 5.88 22.50 26.51
C ALA A 270 6.75 21.51 27.27
N LEU A 271 6.15 20.43 27.78
CA LEU A 271 6.83 19.36 28.47
C LEU A 271 6.87 18.13 27.56
N PRO A 272 8.03 17.72 27.04
CA PRO A 272 8.15 16.48 26.28
C PRO A 272 7.79 15.29 27.17
N GLN A 273 7.09 14.32 26.60
CA GLN A 273 6.71 13.07 27.26
C GLN A 273 7.74 11.96 26.97
N SER A 274 7.61 10.83 27.68
CA SER A 274 8.42 9.65 27.40
C SER A 274 8.19 9.12 25.97
N THR A 275 9.13 8.32 25.46
CA THR A 275 8.99 7.64 24.17
C THR A 275 7.89 6.56 24.17
N ALA A 276 7.21 6.33 25.29
CA ALA A 276 6.19 5.30 25.45
C ALA A 276 5.06 5.43 24.41
N TRP A 277 4.60 6.65 24.13
CA TRP A 277 3.57 6.88 23.12
C TRP A 277 4.03 6.49 21.71
N GLU A 278 5.25 6.87 21.34
CA GLU A 278 5.83 6.48 20.05
C GLU A 278 6.07 4.97 19.97
N GLU A 279 6.61 4.37 21.04
CA GLU A 279 6.89 2.93 21.11
C GLU A 279 5.63 2.08 21.03
N LEU A 280 4.52 2.55 21.60
CA LEU A 280 3.21 1.96 21.43
C LEU A 280 2.80 2.04 19.97
N LEU A 281 2.84 3.20 19.31
CA LEU A 281 2.27 3.36 17.98
C LEU A 281 3.10 2.75 16.83
N ARG A 282 4.43 2.70 16.98
CA ARG A 282 5.38 2.27 15.95
C ARG A 282 5.04 0.94 15.26
N PRO A 283 4.58 -0.12 15.96
CA PRO A 283 4.26 -1.40 15.35
C PRO A 283 3.05 -1.42 14.42
N TRP A 284 2.20 -0.41 14.50
CA TRP A 284 1.03 -0.21 13.65
C TRP A 284 1.30 0.79 12.52
N GLY A 285 2.56 1.16 12.28
CA GLY A 285 2.94 2.11 11.21
C GLY A 285 2.56 3.56 11.51
N LEU A 286 2.41 3.91 12.78
CA LEU A 286 2.08 5.26 13.22
C LEU A 286 3.25 5.86 14.02
N ARG A 287 3.56 7.14 13.79
CA ARG A 287 4.60 7.88 14.53
C ARG A 287 4.11 9.28 14.91
N PRO A 288 4.03 9.62 16.21
CA PRO A 288 3.73 10.99 16.63
C PRO A 288 4.90 11.92 16.29
N GLN A 289 4.61 13.11 15.78
CA GLN A 289 5.62 14.17 15.59
C GLN A 289 5.88 14.92 16.89
N SER A 290 7.15 15.25 17.14
CA SER A 290 7.58 16.00 18.32
C SER A 290 7.42 17.51 18.19
N ASP A 291 7.27 18.01 16.96
CA ASP A 291 7.13 19.44 16.70
C ASP A 291 5.79 19.97 17.18
N LEU A 292 5.79 21.22 17.65
CA LEU A 292 4.59 21.89 18.12
C LEU A 292 3.68 22.21 16.92
N LEU A 293 2.57 21.48 16.84
CA LEU A 293 1.55 21.65 15.82
C LEU A 293 0.64 22.84 16.15
N LEU A 294 0.45 23.72 15.16
CA LEU A 294 -0.35 24.94 15.26
C LEU A 294 -1.31 25.05 14.07
N ASP A 295 -2.49 25.64 14.31
CA ASP A 295 -3.50 25.87 13.26
C ASP A 295 -4.23 27.20 13.50
N ARG A 296 -4.72 27.81 12.42
CA ARG A 296 -5.61 28.98 12.49
C ARG A 296 -6.97 28.59 13.07
N ALA A 297 -7.41 27.34 12.92
CA ALA A 297 -8.60 26.83 13.58
C ALA A 297 -8.29 26.41 15.03
N ALA A 298 -8.16 27.40 15.90
CA ALA A 298 -8.07 27.20 17.34
C ALA A 298 -9.46 27.37 18.01
N GLY A 299 -9.55 26.97 19.28
CA GLY A 299 -10.72 27.24 20.10
C GLY A 299 -10.34 27.40 21.57
N PRO A 300 -11.10 28.18 22.35
CA PRO A 300 -10.78 28.44 23.74
C PRO A 300 -10.84 27.17 24.57
N VAL A 301 -9.94 27.05 25.54
CA VAL A 301 -9.91 26.03 26.58
C VAL A 301 -10.16 26.69 27.93
N SER A 302 -11.00 26.08 28.76
CA SER A 302 -11.18 26.48 30.14
C SER A 302 -10.04 25.90 30.99
N VAL A 303 -9.21 26.78 31.56
CA VAL A 303 -8.09 26.42 32.45
C VAL A 303 -8.36 26.97 33.85
N ALA A 304 -8.06 26.19 34.88
CA ALA A 304 -8.16 26.64 36.26
C ALA A 304 -7.03 27.63 36.59
N ALA A 305 -7.39 28.86 36.97
CA ALA A 305 -6.47 29.92 37.39
C ALA A 305 -6.68 30.22 38.88
N GLY A 306 -6.25 29.30 39.76
CA GLY A 306 -6.58 29.38 41.18
C GLY A 306 -8.00 28.86 41.44
N VAL A 307 -8.90 29.72 41.93
CA VAL A 307 -10.30 29.36 42.24
C VAL A 307 -11.25 29.57 41.05
N ASP A 308 -10.86 30.43 40.09
CA ASP A 308 -11.69 30.77 38.93
C ASP A 308 -11.26 30.02 37.66
N LEU A 309 -12.24 29.68 36.81
CA LEU A 309 -11.99 29.14 35.46
C LEU A 309 -11.81 30.30 34.47
N SER A 310 -10.64 30.36 33.82
CA SER A 310 -10.34 31.33 32.78
C SER A 310 -10.30 30.67 31.41
N GLN A 311 -10.86 31.31 30.40
CA GLN A 311 -10.74 30.83 29.01
C GLN A 311 -9.43 31.34 28.39
N VAL A 312 -8.64 30.41 27.86
CA VAL A 312 -7.39 30.68 27.16
C VAL A 312 -7.52 30.15 25.75
N GLU A 313 -7.26 30.97 24.74
CA GLU A 313 -7.20 30.56 23.35
C GLU A 313 -5.76 30.65 22.84
N ALA A 314 -5.25 29.57 22.26
CA ALA A 314 -3.91 29.52 21.68
C ALA A 314 -3.89 28.65 20.40
N PRO A 315 -3.00 28.92 19.42
CA PRO A 315 -3.01 28.20 18.14
C PRO A 315 -2.72 26.69 18.21
N PHE A 316 -2.21 26.18 19.34
CA PHE A 316 -2.01 24.73 19.58
C PHE A 316 -3.25 24.03 20.18
N GLN A 317 -4.33 24.77 20.44
CA GLN A 317 -5.61 24.25 20.93
C GLN A 317 -6.53 24.02 19.73
N LEU A 318 -6.23 22.97 18.97
CA LEU A 318 -6.80 22.76 17.65
C LEU A 318 -8.29 22.41 17.78
N ARG A 319 -9.13 23.18 17.08
CA ARG A 319 -10.57 22.96 17.02
C ARG A 319 -10.93 22.22 15.75
N CYS A 320 -11.03 20.89 15.85
CA CYS A 320 -11.38 20.03 14.74
C CYS A 320 -12.91 19.98 14.54
N THR A 321 -13.43 20.83 13.64
CA THR A 321 -14.87 20.87 13.33
C THR A 321 -15.30 19.65 12.51
N PRO A 322 -16.62 19.35 12.40
CA PRO A 322 -17.10 18.27 11.53
C PRO A 322 -16.62 18.38 10.07
N ALA A 323 -16.35 19.57 9.56
CA ALA A 323 -15.80 19.76 8.21
C ALA A 323 -14.36 19.23 8.04
N PHE A 324 -13.63 18.95 9.12
CA PHE A 324 -12.28 18.36 9.07
C PHE A 324 -12.26 16.93 9.62
N ARG A 325 -13.44 16.29 9.73
CA ARG A 325 -13.60 14.92 10.19
C ARG A 325 -14.42 14.08 9.21
N ASP A 326 -13.88 12.98 8.71
CA ASP A 326 -14.66 11.99 7.98
C ASP A 326 -15.19 10.92 8.94
N GLY A 327 -16.48 11.01 9.25
CA GLY A 327 -17.16 10.08 10.16
C GLY A 327 -17.88 8.93 9.47
N ARG A 328 -17.71 8.72 8.15
CA ARG A 328 -18.46 7.70 7.38
C ARG A 328 -18.33 6.29 7.95
N SER A 329 -17.21 6.00 8.61
CA SER A 329 -16.89 4.69 9.14
C SER A 329 -17.37 4.44 10.57
N PHE A 330 -17.96 5.45 11.22
CA PHE A 330 -18.63 5.28 12.50
C PHE A 330 -20.12 4.98 12.31
N ALA A 331 -20.73 4.35 13.31
CA ALA A 331 -22.16 4.05 13.35
C ALA A 331 -23.03 5.32 13.24
N ALA A 332 -22.52 6.46 13.72
CA ALA A 332 -23.13 7.77 13.55
C ALA A 332 -22.03 8.84 13.44
N GLN A 333 -22.38 9.98 12.85
CA GLN A 333 -21.47 11.12 12.73
C GLN A 333 -21.76 12.16 13.81
N ALA A 334 -20.90 12.21 14.82
CA ALA A 334 -21.02 13.15 15.94
C ALA A 334 -21.03 14.60 15.45
N ARG A 335 -22.10 15.32 15.79
CA ARG A 335 -22.22 16.77 15.58
C ARG A 335 -21.39 17.49 16.66
N GLY A 336 -20.66 18.54 16.28
CA GLY A 336 -19.82 19.34 17.19
C GLY A 336 -18.32 19.17 16.93
N ALA A 337 -17.51 20.16 17.33
CA ALA A 337 -16.05 20.09 17.16
C ALA A 337 -15.39 19.20 18.22
N LEU A 338 -14.20 18.68 17.95
CA LEU A 338 -13.32 18.06 18.95
C LEU A 338 -12.16 18.99 19.27
N ALA A 339 -11.79 19.06 20.54
CA ALA A 339 -10.60 19.78 21.01
C ALA A 339 -9.42 18.82 20.97
N PHE A 340 -8.37 19.21 20.25
CA PHE A 340 -7.07 18.55 20.24
C PHE A 340 -6.04 19.52 20.83
N VAL A 341 -5.82 19.42 22.14
CA VAL A 341 -4.92 20.32 22.87
C VAL A 341 -3.53 19.70 22.93
N GLY A 342 -2.52 20.46 22.50
CA GLY A 342 -1.13 20.00 22.51
C GLY A 342 -0.92 18.74 21.68
N ALA A 343 -1.60 18.65 20.52
CA ALA A 343 -1.63 17.42 19.74
C ALA A 343 -0.35 17.17 18.95
N SER A 344 0.23 15.98 19.09
CA SER A 344 1.34 15.53 18.27
C SER A 344 0.81 14.89 16.97
N ALA A 345 1.01 15.56 15.82
CA ALA A 345 0.55 15.05 14.51
C ALA A 345 0.95 13.59 14.29
N LEU A 346 0.04 12.77 13.77
CA LEU A 346 0.30 11.36 13.50
C LEU A 346 0.83 11.17 12.07
N GLU A 347 2.11 10.85 11.94
CA GLU A 347 2.66 10.38 10.69
C GLU A 347 2.25 8.93 10.45
N LEU A 348 1.89 8.65 9.20
CA LEU A 348 1.34 7.38 8.74
C LEU A 348 2.34 6.67 7.83
N ASP A 349 2.62 5.40 8.04
CA ASP A 349 3.39 4.56 7.13
C ASP A 349 2.46 3.45 6.62
N LEU A 350 1.89 3.66 5.43
CA LEU A 350 0.91 2.75 4.85
C LEU A 350 1.47 1.36 4.61
N ALA A 351 2.76 1.24 4.28
CA ALA A 351 3.40 -0.06 4.08
C ALA A 351 3.51 -0.83 5.40
N LYS A 352 3.86 -0.14 6.50
CA LYS A 352 3.87 -0.76 7.84
C LYS A 352 2.46 -1.08 8.35
N VAL A 353 1.48 -0.24 8.05
CA VAL A 353 0.06 -0.46 8.38
C VAL A 353 -0.46 -1.72 7.68
N ALA A 354 -0.25 -1.85 6.36
CA ALA A 354 -0.61 -3.05 5.60
C ALA A 354 0.14 -4.28 6.12
N ALA A 355 1.46 -4.17 6.37
CA ALA A 355 2.25 -5.26 6.96
C ALA A 355 1.80 -5.64 8.39
N ALA A 356 1.10 -4.75 9.10
CA ALA A 356 0.50 -5.03 10.40
C ALA A 356 -0.87 -5.72 10.30
N GLY A 357 -1.42 -5.88 9.09
CA GLY A 357 -2.74 -6.47 8.80
C GLY A 357 -3.89 -5.45 8.79
N TYR A 358 -3.60 -4.17 8.55
CA TYR A 358 -4.57 -3.08 8.67
C TYR A 358 -4.60 -2.21 7.42
N GLN A 359 -5.73 -1.54 7.21
CA GLN A 359 -5.92 -0.39 6.34
C GLN A 359 -6.12 0.85 7.19
N ALA A 360 -5.43 1.95 6.87
CA ALA A 360 -5.57 3.21 7.58
C ALA A 360 -6.55 4.14 6.91
N GLU A 361 -7.53 4.61 7.68
CA GLU A 361 -8.42 5.69 7.30
C GLU A 361 -8.13 6.92 8.17
N VAL A 362 -7.79 8.04 7.53
CA VAL A 362 -7.59 9.30 8.25
C VAL A 362 -8.97 9.90 8.54
N VAL A 363 -9.34 9.92 9.82
CA VAL A 363 -10.66 10.33 10.29
C VAL A 363 -10.71 11.81 10.63
N ALA A 364 -9.64 12.39 11.16
CA ALA A 364 -9.61 13.81 11.51
C ALA A 364 -8.28 14.45 11.10
N THR A 365 -8.35 15.67 10.57
CA THR A 365 -7.17 16.46 10.20
C THR A 365 -7.20 17.86 10.78
N THR A 366 -6.06 18.55 10.71
CA THR A 366 -5.99 20.01 10.78
C THR A 366 -6.64 20.66 9.55
N THR A 367 -6.71 21.99 9.53
CA THR A 367 -7.02 22.75 8.32
C THR A 367 -5.82 22.76 7.36
N GLY A 368 -6.03 23.33 6.15
CA GLY A 368 -4.96 23.54 5.18
C GLY A 368 -4.01 24.70 5.52
N ASN A 369 -4.25 25.40 6.63
CA ASN A 369 -3.45 26.53 7.12
C ASN A 369 -2.65 26.17 8.38
N ALA A 370 -2.32 24.89 8.56
CA ALA A 370 -1.51 24.43 9.68
C ALA A 370 -0.03 24.77 9.46
N TRP A 371 0.68 25.01 10.56
CA TRP A 371 2.14 25.18 10.55
C TRP A 371 2.74 24.43 11.73
N VAL A 372 4.03 24.13 11.59
CA VAL A 372 4.80 23.46 12.65
C VAL A 372 5.98 24.33 13.05
N GLN A 373 6.37 24.24 14.30
CA GLN A 373 7.61 24.80 14.81
C GLN A 373 8.30 23.81 15.75
N PRO A 374 9.64 23.83 15.85
CA PRO A 374 10.35 23.01 16.83
C PRO A 374 9.78 23.21 18.24
N LEU A 375 9.70 22.13 19.02
CA LEU A 375 9.15 22.19 20.37
C LEU A 375 9.94 23.19 21.24
N PRO A 376 9.31 24.24 21.79
CA PRO A 376 10.02 25.25 22.58
C PRO A 376 10.65 24.64 23.85
N GLN A 377 11.93 24.94 24.11
CA GLN A 377 12.67 24.43 25.28
C GLN A 377 12.44 25.25 26.58
N GLY A 378 11.63 26.30 26.53
CA GLY A 378 11.34 27.19 27.66
C GLY A 378 9.91 27.74 27.63
N GLU A 379 9.65 28.78 28.42
CA GLU A 379 8.34 29.43 28.42
C GLU A 379 8.16 30.34 27.20
N PHE A 380 7.06 30.17 26.48
CA PHE A 380 6.75 30.95 25.28
C PHE A 380 5.40 31.67 25.41
N GLY A 381 5.28 32.82 24.75
CA GLY A 381 4.05 33.61 24.68
C GLY A 381 3.28 33.45 23.37
N GLN A 382 2.09 34.06 23.27
CA GLN A 382 1.29 34.02 22.05
C GLN A 382 1.95 34.68 20.82
N GLY A 383 2.69 35.78 21.02
CA GLY A 383 3.38 36.47 19.94
C GLY A 383 4.41 35.61 19.21
N GLU A 384 5.08 34.70 19.94
CA GLU A 384 6.11 33.80 19.40
C GLU A 384 5.52 32.71 18.49
N MET A 385 4.22 32.40 18.60
CA MET A 385 3.54 31.39 17.79
C MET A 385 2.99 31.91 16.45
N SER A 386 3.00 33.24 16.26
CA SER A 386 2.34 33.90 15.12
C SER A 386 3.17 33.92 13.82
N GLN A 387 4.47 33.60 13.88
CA GLN A 387 5.33 33.51 12.72
C GLN A 387 5.28 32.09 12.15
N ALA A 388 4.54 31.89 11.04
CA ALA A 388 4.50 30.61 10.33
C ALA A 388 5.86 30.33 9.66
N GLN A 389 6.81 29.78 10.41
CA GLN A 389 8.15 29.43 9.90
C GLN A 389 8.06 28.31 8.85
N PHE A 390 7.15 27.34 9.05
CA PHE A 390 6.97 26.20 8.16
C PHE A 390 5.49 25.87 7.97
N GLN A 391 4.90 26.36 6.86
CA GLN A 391 3.57 25.93 6.47
C GLN A 391 3.59 24.45 6.08
N VAL A 392 2.61 23.69 6.57
CA VAL A 392 2.45 22.29 6.25
C VAL A 392 1.07 22.04 5.67
N GLY A 393 0.96 20.95 4.89
CA GLY A 393 -0.36 20.44 4.50
C GLY A 393 -1.17 19.98 5.71
N LYS A 394 -2.38 19.48 5.45
CA LYS A 394 -3.23 18.90 6.51
C LYS A 394 -2.47 17.81 7.27
N GLN A 395 -2.43 17.94 8.60
CA GLN A 395 -1.81 16.96 9.50
C GLN A 395 -2.88 16.03 10.09
N ASN A 396 -2.53 14.77 10.31
CA ASN A 396 -3.46 13.77 10.84
C ASN A 396 -3.61 13.91 12.36
N LEU A 397 -4.85 14.07 12.83
CA LEU A 397 -5.21 14.14 14.24
C LEU A 397 -5.88 12.86 14.75
N MET A 398 -6.54 12.11 13.87
CA MET A 398 -7.18 10.84 14.21
C MET A 398 -7.10 9.87 13.05
N ILE A 399 -6.69 8.64 13.34
CA ILE A 399 -6.55 7.56 12.36
C ILE A 399 -7.35 6.35 12.84
N PHE A 400 -8.14 5.78 11.95
CA PHE A 400 -8.88 4.55 12.17
C PHE A 400 -8.24 3.42 11.37
N LEU A 401 -7.63 2.48 12.07
CA LEU A 401 -7.05 1.28 11.51
C LEU A 401 -8.10 0.17 11.47
N LYS A 402 -8.56 -0.14 10.26
CA LYS A 402 -9.49 -1.24 9.99
C LYS A 402 -8.69 -2.49 9.63
N PRO A 403 -8.94 -3.63 10.27
CA PRO A 403 -8.20 -4.85 9.92
C PRO A 403 -8.61 -5.34 8.53
N GLU A 404 -7.63 -5.87 7.78
CA GLU A 404 -7.90 -6.57 6.52
C GLU A 404 -8.63 -7.90 6.76
N ASP A 405 -8.27 -8.57 7.87
CA ASP A 405 -9.01 -9.72 8.36
C ASP A 405 -10.30 -9.24 9.06
N PRO A 406 -11.51 -9.56 8.55
CA PRO A 406 -12.77 -9.16 9.18
C PRO A 406 -12.92 -9.63 10.64
N TRP A 407 -12.10 -10.59 11.03
CA TRP A 407 -12.09 -11.20 12.34
C TRP A 407 -11.14 -10.56 13.35
N ALA A 408 -10.28 -9.64 12.93
CA ALA A 408 -9.39 -8.93 13.83
C ALA A 408 -10.05 -7.66 14.42
N GLY A 409 -9.37 -7.12 15.43
CA GLY A 409 -9.74 -5.97 16.24
C GLY A 409 -9.53 -4.67 15.49
N GLN A 410 -10.44 -3.71 15.68
CA GLN A 410 -10.32 -2.35 15.18
C GLN A 410 -9.49 -1.48 16.11
N LEU A 411 -8.71 -0.54 15.57
CA LEU A 411 -7.86 0.34 16.37
C LEU A 411 -8.06 1.82 15.97
N VAL A 412 -8.52 2.65 16.90
CA VAL A 412 -8.65 4.10 16.70
C VAL A 412 -7.55 4.81 17.46
N VAL A 413 -6.79 5.69 16.81
CA VAL A 413 -5.67 6.43 17.40
C VAL A 413 -5.90 7.92 17.29
N LEU A 414 -5.78 8.63 18.42
CA LEU A 414 -5.94 10.08 18.52
C LEU A 414 -4.61 10.75 18.90
N ALA A 415 -4.31 11.86 18.24
CA ALA A 415 -3.10 12.67 18.41
C ALA A 415 -3.05 13.48 19.73
N SER A 416 -4.10 13.40 20.56
CA SER A 416 -4.17 14.04 21.87
C SER A 416 -5.13 13.29 22.78
N PRO A 417 -4.86 13.22 24.10
CA PRO A 417 -5.79 12.67 25.08
C PRO A 417 -6.96 13.63 25.41
N SER A 418 -6.91 14.90 24.98
CA SER A 418 -7.88 15.93 25.38
C SER A 418 -9.36 15.57 25.15
N PRO A 419 -9.79 14.85 24.08
CA PRO A 419 -11.20 14.49 23.92
C PRO A 419 -11.77 13.63 25.05
N PHE A 420 -10.92 13.00 25.87
CA PHE A 420 -11.31 12.08 26.94
C PHE A 420 -10.94 12.56 28.35
N GLN A 421 -10.23 13.69 28.45
CA GLN A 421 -9.78 14.25 29.72
C GLN A 421 -10.89 15.09 30.38
N ASP A 422 -10.97 15.02 31.70
CA ASP A 422 -12.05 15.64 32.48
C ASP A 422 -12.27 17.15 32.22
N PRO A 423 -11.25 18.04 32.12
CA PRO A 423 -11.49 19.45 31.86
C PRO A 423 -12.07 19.74 30.47
N PHE A 424 -12.02 18.77 29.56
CA PHE A 424 -12.39 18.93 28.16
C PHE A 424 -13.62 18.13 27.75
N ILE A 425 -13.83 16.93 28.32
CA ILE A 425 -14.90 16.01 27.90
C ILE A 425 -16.30 16.63 28.03
N ASP A 426 -16.49 17.51 29.02
CA ASP A 426 -17.74 18.25 29.28
C ASP A 426 -17.67 19.72 28.85
N GLN A 427 -16.62 20.11 28.13
CA GLN A 427 -16.42 21.50 27.75
C GLN A 427 -17.51 21.97 26.77
N PRO A 428 -18.20 23.10 27.07
CA PRO A 428 -19.23 23.63 26.19
C PRO A 428 -18.63 24.04 24.83
N GLY A 429 -19.35 23.77 23.75
CA GLY A 429 -18.92 24.07 22.38
C GLY A 429 -18.16 22.94 21.68
N PHE A 430 -17.84 21.86 22.40
CA PHE A 430 -17.25 20.63 21.85
C PHE A 430 -18.21 19.44 21.96
N GLY A 431 -18.09 18.49 21.02
CA GLY A 431 -18.97 17.32 20.87
C GLY A 431 -18.35 16.02 21.40
N HIS A 432 -17.51 16.07 22.45
CA HIS A 432 -16.76 14.92 22.94
C HIS A 432 -17.65 13.77 23.41
N GLN A 433 -18.73 14.04 24.15
CA GLN A 433 -19.67 13.01 24.60
C GLN A 433 -20.38 12.32 23.43
N ALA A 434 -20.82 13.08 22.42
CA ALA A 434 -21.44 12.54 21.22
C ALA A 434 -20.44 11.65 20.45
N PHE A 435 -19.19 12.08 20.38
CA PHE A 435 -18.11 11.31 19.77
C PHE A 435 -17.80 10.01 20.55
N LEU A 436 -17.76 10.05 21.89
CA LEU A 436 -17.56 8.87 22.74
C LEU A 436 -18.68 7.84 22.55
N ARG A 437 -19.93 8.29 22.47
CA ARG A 437 -21.08 7.43 22.14
C ARG A 437 -20.90 6.74 20.79
N ASP A 438 -20.47 7.49 19.78
CA ASP A 438 -20.33 6.98 18.43
C ASP A 438 -19.15 5.98 18.35
N LEU A 439 -18.05 6.22 19.08
CA LEU A 439 -16.97 5.26 19.28
C LEU A 439 -17.47 3.97 19.93
N ALA A 440 -18.18 4.06 21.07
CA ALA A 440 -18.70 2.91 21.78
C ALA A 440 -19.61 2.06 20.88
N ARG A 441 -20.56 2.68 20.17
CA ARG A 441 -21.47 1.99 19.25
C ARG A 441 -20.78 1.35 18.05
N THR A 442 -19.71 1.96 17.55
CA THR A 442 -18.96 1.44 16.39
C THR A 442 -18.10 0.25 16.79
N LEU A 443 -17.33 0.38 17.87
CA LEU A 443 -16.36 -0.63 18.29
C LEU A 443 -17.02 -1.83 18.99
N ALA A 444 -18.17 -1.62 19.63
CA ALA A 444 -18.99 -2.64 20.28
C ALA A 444 -20.22 -3.05 19.44
N ALA A 445 -20.14 -2.94 18.11
CA ALA A 445 -21.25 -3.34 17.24
C ALA A 445 -21.61 -4.83 17.45
N PRO A 446 -22.90 -5.22 17.46
CA PRO A 446 -23.31 -6.59 17.80
C PRO A 446 -22.65 -7.68 16.95
N GLN A 447 -22.48 -7.44 15.65
CA GLN A 447 -21.81 -8.36 14.73
C GLN A 447 -20.33 -8.59 15.09
N ARG A 448 -19.66 -7.58 15.67
CA ARG A 448 -18.28 -7.71 16.16
C ARG A 448 -18.23 -8.53 17.44
N LEU A 449 -19.16 -8.28 18.37
CA LEU A 449 -19.24 -9.05 19.62
C LEU A 449 -19.44 -10.53 19.34
N VAL A 450 -20.29 -10.87 18.36
CA VAL A 450 -20.44 -12.25 17.87
C VAL A 450 -19.10 -12.83 17.41
N ARG A 451 -18.36 -12.11 16.56
CA ARG A 451 -17.04 -12.58 16.06
C ARG A 451 -15.98 -12.74 17.16
N ILE A 452 -16.04 -11.93 18.22
CA ILE A 452 -15.12 -12.02 19.36
C ILE A 452 -15.40 -13.29 20.19
N ARG A 453 -16.65 -13.74 20.22
CA ARG A 453 -17.08 -14.91 21.01
C ARG A 453 -16.88 -16.25 20.30
N VAL A 454 -16.65 -16.24 18.99
CA VAL A 454 -16.25 -17.43 18.21
C VAL A 454 -14.80 -17.79 18.57
N GLU A 455 -14.57 -19.02 19.00
CA GLU A 455 -13.24 -19.50 19.40
C GLU A 455 -12.48 -19.99 18.17
N ARG A 456 -11.39 -19.33 17.80
CA ARG A 456 -10.58 -19.82 16.68
C ARG A 456 -9.65 -20.94 17.13
N PRO A 457 -9.68 -22.11 16.49
CA PRO A 457 -8.60 -23.07 16.61
C PRO A 457 -7.34 -22.44 16.01
N GLN A 458 -6.47 -21.90 16.86
CA GLN A 458 -5.17 -21.41 16.40
C GLN A 458 -4.30 -22.63 16.07
N PRO A 459 -3.82 -22.78 14.81
CA PRO A 459 -2.87 -23.84 14.51
C PRO A 459 -1.65 -23.64 15.42
N GLN A 460 -1.36 -24.63 16.26
CA GLN A 460 -0.19 -24.56 17.12
C GLN A 460 1.05 -24.40 16.23
N PRO A 461 1.82 -23.32 16.37
CA PRO A 461 3.01 -23.14 15.55
C PRO A 461 3.94 -24.32 15.81
N LEU A 462 4.45 -24.92 14.73
CA LEU A 462 5.44 -25.98 14.85
C LEU A 462 6.59 -25.46 15.71
N PRO A 463 7.05 -26.21 16.73
CA PRO A 463 8.15 -25.78 17.56
C PRO A 463 9.38 -25.51 16.68
N PRO A 464 10.13 -24.41 16.91
CA PRO A 464 11.28 -24.07 16.09
C PRO A 464 12.31 -25.20 16.15
N LEU A 465 12.72 -25.69 14.97
CA LEU A 465 13.73 -26.74 14.88
C LEU A 465 15.09 -26.17 15.28
N SER A 466 15.85 -26.92 16.09
CA SER A 466 17.24 -26.56 16.40
C SER A 466 18.11 -26.54 15.14
N ASP A 467 19.21 -25.79 15.14
CA ASP A 467 20.10 -25.68 13.97
C ASP A 467 20.65 -27.05 13.53
N ALA A 468 20.91 -27.95 14.48
CA ALA A 468 21.32 -29.32 14.22
C ALA A 468 20.21 -30.14 13.54
N ALA A 469 18.97 -30.01 14.00
CA ALA A 469 17.82 -30.67 13.38
C ALA A 469 17.57 -30.14 11.96
N ARG A 470 17.70 -28.82 11.74
CA ARG A 470 17.60 -28.21 10.40
C ARG A 470 18.67 -28.75 9.45
N LEU A 471 19.92 -28.85 9.90
CA LEU A 471 21.01 -29.40 9.09
C LEU A 471 20.78 -30.88 8.76
N PHE A 472 20.34 -31.68 9.74
CA PHE A 472 20.01 -33.09 9.57
C PHE A 472 18.91 -33.28 8.52
N TRP A 473 17.77 -32.57 8.65
CA TRP A 473 16.65 -32.72 7.73
C TRP A 473 16.94 -32.19 6.32
N ARG A 474 17.71 -31.10 6.19
CA ARG A 474 18.20 -30.63 4.88
C ARG A 474 19.13 -31.64 4.24
N GLY A 475 20.06 -32.20 5.01
CA GLY A 475 20.93 -33.28 4.55
C GLY A 475 20.13 -34.50 4.12
N TRP A 476 19.17 -34.95 4.94
CA TRP A 476 18.34 -36.10 4.63
C TRP A 476 17.48 -35.86 3.37
N ALA A 477 16.80 -34.72 3.24
CA ALA A 477 15.97 -34.43 2.06
C ALA A 477 16.80 -34.32 0.77
N VAL A 478 17.99 -33.69 0.84
CA VAL A 478 18.86 -33.51 -0.33
C VAL A 478 19.60 -34.80 -0.71
N PHE A 479 20.02 -35.62 0.25
CA PHE A 479 20.85 -36.80 -0.01
C PHE A 479 20.08 -38.13 -0.04
N ALA A 480 18.97 -38.28 0.69
CA ALA A 480 18.25 -39.57 0.76
C ALA A 480 17.60 -39.94 -0.57
N MET A 481 17.00 -38.99 -1.30
CA MET A 481 16.34 -39.28 -2.58
C MET A 481 17.33 -39.65 -3.71
N PRO A 482 18.46 -38.92 -3.90
CA PRO A 482 19.54 -39.36 -4.79
C PRO A 482 20.17 -40.68 -4.36
N LEU A 483 20.35 -40.92 -3.05
CA LEU A 483 20.91 -42.17 -2.53
C LEU A 483 19.97 -43.35 -2.81
N VAL A 484 18.66 -43.19 -2.63
CA VAL A 484 17.66 -44.20 -2.96
C VAL A 484 17.64 -44.47 -4.46
N LEU A 485 17.69 -43.45 -5.32
CA LEU A 485 17.77 -43.62 -6.77
C LEU A 485 19.07 -44.30 -7.20
N LEU A 486 20.19 -43.98 -6.57
CA LEU A 486 21.50 -44.56 -6.83
C LEU A 486 21.54 -46.04 -6.39
N VAL A 487 20.99 -46.35 -5.22
CA VAL A 487 20.84 -47.72 -4.70
C VAL A 487 19.89 -48.53 -5.57
N LEU A 488 18.73 -47.99 -5.97
CA LEU A 488 17.80 -48.65 -6.89
C LEU A 488 18.44 -48.88 -8.28
N GLY A 489 19.21 -47.92 -8.78
CA GLY A 489 20.00 -48.03 -10.00
C GLY A 489 21.04 -49.17 -9.92
N LEU A 490 21.81 -49.21 -8.82
CA LEU A 490 22.78 -50.27 -8.54
C LEU A 490 22.13 -51.65 -8.37
N ARG A 491 20.99 -51.74 -7.68
CA ARG A 491 20.25 -53.00 -7.46
C ARG A 491 19.67 -53.54 -8.77
N ARG A 492 19.08 -52.68 -9.59
CA ARG A 492 18.51 -53.05 -10.90
C ARG A 492 19.59 -53.48 -11.90
N TYR A 493 20.79 -52.90 -11.80
CA TYR A 493 21.92 -53.23 -12.67
C TYR A 493 22.65 -54.52 -12.26
N ARG A 494 22.78 -54.80 -10.94
CA ARG A 494 23.31 -56.09 -10.45
C ARG A 494 22.48 -57.29 -10.91
N GLY A 495 21.17 -57.12 -11.12
CA GLY A 495 20.30 -58.15 -11.73
C GLY A 495 20.51 -58.39 -13.23
N SER A 496 21.32 -57.57 -13.93
CA SER A 496 21.52 -57.65 -15.39
C SER A 496 22.80 -58.36 -15.85
N GLY A 497 23.61 -58.90 -14.91
CA GLY A 497 24.73 -59.79 -15.21
C GLY A 497 25.93 -59.20 -15.98
N ARG A 498 25.96 -57.88 -16.24
CA ARG A 498 27.08 -57.23 -16.95
C ARG A 498 28.20 -56.78 -16.01
N ARG A 499 29.42 -57.30 -16.23
CA ARG A 499 30.65 -56.87 -15.55
C ARG A 499 31.06 -55.46 -15.99
N TRP A 500 31.55 -54.66 -15.05
CA TRP A 500 32.12 -53.34 -15.31
C TRP A 500 33.20 -53.42 -16.39
N SER A 501 33.00 -52.78 -17.54
CA SER A 501 34.12 -52.30 -18.35
C SER A 501 34.43 -50.89 -17.87
N LEU A 502 35.63 -50.70 -17.32
CA LEU A 502 36.17 -49.42 -16.81
C LEU A 502 36.04 -48.19 -17.75
N PRO A 503 35.89 -48.27 -19.10
CA PRO A 503 35.78 -47.07 -19.93
C PRO A 503 34.44 -46.31 -19.79
N ALA A 504 33.40 -46.92 -19.21
CA ALA A 504 32.09 -46.27 -19.09
C ALA A 504 32.02 -45.25 -17.94
N LEU A 505 32.83 -45.43 -16.90
CA LEU A 505 32.85 -44.56 -15.71
C LEU A 505 33.53 -43.22 -16.02
N GLU A 506 34.62 -43.22 -16.79
CA GLU A 506 35.27 -41.98 -17.25
C GLU A 506 34.35 -41.12 -18.13
N THR A 507 33.55 -41.74 -19.02
CA THR A 507 32.62 -41.01 -19.88
C THR A 507 31.41 -40.42 -19.13
N ALA A 508 31.05 -40.97 -17.97
CA ALA A 508 29.96 -40.48 -17.13
C ALA A 508 30.43 -39.45 -16.08
N LEU A 509 31.68 -39.52 -15.62
CA LEU A 509 32.26 -38.59 -14.65
C LEU A 509 32.65 -37.23 -15.25
N ARG A 510 33.02 -37.18 -16.54
CA ARG A 510 33.38 -35.92 -17.22
C ARG A 510 32.29 -34.84 -17.22
N PRO A 511 31.00 -35.11 -17.56
CA PRO A 511 29.96 -34.08 -17.46
C PRO A 511 29.70 -33.67 -16.01
N GLY A 512 29.83 -34.57 -15.04
CA GLY A 512 29.69 -34.26 -13.61
C GLY A 512 30.80 -33.35 -13.08
N LEU A 513 32.05 -33.57 -13.51
CA LEU A 513 33.20 -32.71 -13.19
C LEU A 513 33.15 -31.36 -13.92
N VAL A 514 32.63 -31.31 -15.14
CA VAL A 514 32.38 -30.06 -15.87
C VAL A 514 31.26 -29.26 -15.19
N LEU A 515 30.16 -29.92 -14.77
CA LEU A 515 29.09 -29.27 -14.03
C LEU A 515 29.58 -28.80 -12.64
N ALA A 516 30.35 -29.62 -11.93
CA ALA A 516 30.98 -29.24 -10.67
C ALA A 516 32.00 -28.11 -10.85
N GLY A 517 32.73 -28.08 -11.96
CA GLY A 517 33.65 -27.00 -12.33
C GLY A 517 32.90 -25.70 -12.66
N ILE A 518 31.77 -25.77 -13.38
CA ILE A 518 30.89 -24.62 -13.66
C ILE A 518 30.25 -24.10 -12.37
N ILE A 519 29.90 -24.97 -11.42
CA ILE A 519 29.35 -24.60 -10.11
C ILE A 519 30.45 -24.05 -9.18
N ALA A 520 31.70 -24.52 -9.31
CA ALA A 520 32.84 -24.07 -8.51
C ALA A 520 33.49 -22.78 -9.04
N LEU A 521 33.38 -22.49 -10.34
CA LEU A 521 33.93 -21.28 -10.97
C LEU A 521 33.46 -19.97 -10.31
N PRO A 522 32.17 -19.78 -9.96
CA PRO A 522 31.69 -18.60 -9.24
C PRO A 522 32.26 -18.49 -7.81
N TRP A 523 32.56 -19.62 -7.17
CA TRP A 523 33.13 -19.68 -5.83
C TRP A 523 34.62 -19.33 -5.82
N LEU A 524 35.38 -19.82 -6.81
CA LEU A 524 36.79 -19.48 -7.02
C LEU A 524 36.98 -18.07 -7.58
N GLY A 525 36.06 -17.59 -8.43
CA GLY A 525 36.08 -16.25 -9.01
C GLY A 525 35.89 -15.11 -8.01
N ARG A 526 35.37 -15.39 -6.79
CA ARG A 526 35.33 -14.40 -5.70
C ARG A 526 36.71 -14.04 -5.14
N SER A 527 37.74 -14.84 -5.41
CA SER A 527 39.08 -14.68 -4.82
C SER A 527 40.16 -14.23 -5.81
N MET A 528 39.91 -14.19 -7.12
CA MET A 528 40.93 -13.86 -8.12
C MET A 528 40.42 -12.86 -9.18
N SER A 529 41.05 -11.68 -9.22
CA SER A 529 41.00 -10.60 -10.23
C SER A 529 39.97 -9.46 -10.07
N PRO A 530 40.37 -8.18 -10.28
CA PRO A 530 39.50 -6.98 -10.29
C PRO A 530 38.74 -6.75 -11.62
N VAL A 531 38.83 -7.66 -12.60
CA VAL A 531 38.09 -7.53 -13.86
C VAL A 531 36.63 -7.98 -13.66
N GLN A 532 35.80 -7.07 -13.17
CA GLN A 532 34.34 -7.27 -13.19
C GLN A 532 33.83 -7.00 -14.60
N LEU A 533 33.51 -8.06 -15.35
CA LEU A 533 32.81 -7.93 -16.62
C LEU A 533 31.36 -7.55 -16.34
N ASP A 534 31.04 -6.28 -16.56
CA ASP A 534 29.68 -5.79 -16.46
C ASP A 534 28.93 -6.07 -17.75
N LEU A 535 28.20 -7.19 -17.76
CA LEU A 535 27.37 -7.64 -18.88
C LEU A 535 25.95 -7.05 -18.83
N THR A 536 25.67 -6.12 -17.92
CA THR A 536 24.41 -5.41 -17.91
C THR A 536 24.37 -4.41 -19.06
N GLU A 537 23.22 -4.29 -19.73
CA GLU A 537 23.03 -3.37 -20.88
C GLU A 537 23.50 -1.95 -20.54
N GLU A 538 23.18 -1.49 -19.33
CA GLU A 538 23.46 -0.14 -18.84
C GLU A 538 24.73 0.02 -18.02
N LYS A 539 25.55 -1.03 -17.96
CA LYS A 539 26.75 -1.07 -17.11
C LYS A 539 26.46 -0.61 -15.66
N LEU A 540 25.41 -1.16 -15.07
CA LEU A 540 24.91 -0.81 -13.72
C LEU A 540 25.95 -1.02 -12.60
N ASN A 541 27.00 -1.80 -12.86
CA ASN A 541 28.08 -2.06 -11.92
C ASN A 541 29.35 -1.23 -12.22
N THR A 542 29.33 -0.40 -13.27
CA THR A 542 30.42 0.51 -13.65
C THR A 542 29.97 1.96 -13.47
N PRO A 543 30.62 2.77 -12.62
CA PRO A 543 30.24 4.17 -12.40
C PRO A 543 30.14 4.97 -13.69
N ALA A 544 29.13 5.83 -13.77
CA ALA A 544 28.93 6.70 -14.92
C ALA A 544 30.07 7.73 -15.05
N PRO A 545 30.46 8.13 -16.28
CA PRO A 545 31.51 9.13 -16.50
C PRO A 545 31.25 10.45 -15.77
N LEU A 546 30.00 10.91 -15.75
CA LEU A 546 29.59 12.12 -15.05
C LEU A 546 29.87 12.05 -13.54
N THR A 547 29.54 10.91 -12.91
CA THR A 547 29.78 10.70 -11.49
C THR A 547 31.28 10.78 -11.17
N LEU A 548 32.12 10.14 -12.00
CA LEU A 548 33.58 10.21 -11.84
C LEU A 548 34.13 11.62 -12.04
N GLN A 549 33.62 12.36 -13.02
CA GLN A 549 33.99 13.75 -13.26
C GLN A 549 33.65 14.64 -12.06
N LEU A 550 32.46 14.49 -11.48
CA LEU A 550 32.06 15.24 -10.28
C LEU A 550 32.92 14.87 -9.07
N LEU A 551 33.26 13.59 -8.89
CA LEU A 551 34.13 13.17 -7.79
C LEU A 551 35.55 13.73 -7.93
N ASP A 552 36.11 13.76 -9.15
CA ASP A 552 37.45 14.30 -9.41
C ASP A 552 37.51 15.82 -9.17
N GLN A 553 36.45 16.56 -9.52
CA GLN A 553 36.34 18.00 -9.26
C GLN A 553 36.44 18.37 -7.77
N HIS A 554 35.92 17.52 -6.89
CA HIS A 554 35.86 17.76 -5.44
C HIS A 554 36.94 17.02 -4.64
N ARG A 555 37.87 16.33 -5.32
CA ARG A 555 38.79 15.36 -4.72
C ARG A 555 39.62 15.89 -3.56
N THR A 556 40.07 17.15 -3.62
CA THR A 556 41.01 17.71 -2.64
C THR A 556 40.34 18.22 -1.36
N GLY A 557 39.04 18.51 -1.38
CA GLY A 557 38.31 19.13 -0.27
C GLY A 557 37.21 18.26 0.35
N LEU A 558 36.82 17.17 -0.32
CA LEU A 558 35.66 16.37 0.05
C LEU A 558 35.96 15.38 1.18
N GLN A 559 35.20 15.51 2.27
CA GLN A 559 35.17 14.55 3.37
C GLN A 559 33.91 13.69 3.26
N VAL A 560 34.07 12.36 3.27
CA VAL A 560 32.94 11.44 3.18
C VAL A 560 32.83 10.59 4.44
N GLU A 561 31.68 10.69 5.12
CA GLU A 561 31.36 9.95 6.33
C GLU A 561 30.15 9.05 6.09
N ALA A 562 30.29 7.74 6.33
CA ALA A 562 29.24 6.76 6.15
C ALA A 562 28.83 6.17 7.51
N ALA A 563 27.62 6.48 7.98
CA ALA A 563 27.04 5.89 9.18
C ALA A 563 26.39 4.55 8.83
N LEU A 564 27.07 3.43 9.14
CA LEU A 564 26.62 2.09 8.76
C LEU A 564 26.68 1.12 9.93
N THR A 565 25.60 0.40 10.22
CA THR A 565 25.65 -0.78 11.09
C THR A 565 26.63 -1.83 10.53
N PRO A 566 27.36 -2.59 11.37
CA PRO A 566 28.28 -3.63 10.89
C PRO A 566 27.59 -4.62 9.93
N GLN A 567 28.27 -4.99 8.84
CA GLN A 567 27.71 -5.85 7.79
C GLN A 567 27.22 -7.22 8.31
N ALA A 568 27.85 -7.77 9.34
CA ALA A 568 27.43 -9.02 10.00
C ALA A 568 26.02 -8.89 10.64
N SER A 569 25.69 -7.70 11.13
CA SER A 569 24.44 -7.37 11.81
C SER A 569 23.40 -6.75 10.86
N MET A 570 23.75 -6.46 9.61
CA MET A 570 22.81 -6.00 8.59
C MET A 570 21.96 -7.15 8.01
N PRO A 571 20.69 -6.91 7.64
CA PRO A 571 19.87 -7.85 6.89
C PRO A 571 20.51 -8.20 5.53
N PRO A 572 20.29 -9.42 5.00
CA PRO A 572 20.90 -9.87 3.75
C PRO A 572 20.79 -8.89 2.58
N ARG A 573 19.63 -8.24 2.42
CA ARG A 573 19.36 -7.29 1.33
C ARG A 573 20.14 -5.96 1.45
N LEU A 574 20.55 -5.56 2.65
CA LEU A 574 21.29 -4.31 2.89
C LEU A 574 22.82 -4.52 2.95
N LYS A 575 23.29 -5.76 3.04
CA LYS A 575 24.74 -6.08 3.11
C LYS A 575 25.55 -5.60 1.91
N THR A 576 24.87 -5.29 0.80
CA THR A 576 25.47 -4.79 -0.44
C THR A 576 25.75 -3.29 -0.41
N ILE A 577 25.23 -2.53 0.55
CA ILE A 577 25.39 -1.07 0.62
C ILE A 577 26.85 -0.69 0.84
N GLU A 578 27.49 -1.22 1.87
CA GLU A 578 28.90 -0.94 2.18
C GLU A 578 29.85 -1.24 0.99
N PRO A 579 29.80 -2.43 0.35
CA PRO A 579 30.67 -2.69 -0.81
C PRO A 579 30.33 -1.79 -2.00
N LYS A 580 29.07 -1.41 -2.23
CA LYS A 580 28.70 -0.45 -3.29
C LYS A 580 29.30 0.93 -3.04
N ILE A 581 29.21 1.46 -1.81
CA ILE A 581 29.82 2.75 -1.42
C ILE A 581 31.34 2.70 -1.61
N LYS A 582 31.99 1.64 -1.12
CA LYS A 582 33.45 1.44 -1.27
C LYS A 582 33.86 1.37 -2.74
N ASN A 583 33.10 0.66 -3.57
CA ASN A 583 33.41 0.53 -4.99
C ASN A 583 33.26 1.88 -5.72
N LEU A 584 32.14 2.58 -5.52
CA LEU A 584 31.87 3.86 -6.19
C LEU A 584 32.91 4.93 -5.80
N LEU A 585 33.13 5.14 -4.51
CA LEU A 585 34.03 6.20 -4.03
C LEU A 585 35.52 5.82 -4.15
N GLY A 586 35.84 4.53 -4.06
CA GLY A 586 37.20 4.03 -4.30
C GLY A 586 37.66 4.21 -5.75
N GLN A 587 36.74 4.14 -6.72
CA GLN A 587 37.05 4.46 -8.12
C GLN A 587 37.30 5.95 -8.36
N GLY A 588 36.77 6.82 -7.49
CA GLY A 588 37.09 8.25 -7.44
C GLY A 588 38.30 8.61 -6.56
N ASP A 589 39.04 7.60 -6.07
CA ASP A 589 40.18 7.76 -5.13
C ASP A 589 39.84 8.57 -3.85
N LEU A 590 38.62 8.40 -3.34
CA LEU A 590 38.13 9.06 -2.13
C LEU A 590 38.08 8.07 -0.95
N ALA A 591 38.69 8.47 0.17
CA ALA A 591 38.63 7.70 1.41
C ALA A 591 37.29 7.91 2.14
N VAL A 592 36.65 6.82 2.55
CA VAL A 592 35.38 6.85 3.29
C VAL A 592 35.62 6.55 4.76
N ARG A 593 35.20 7.47 5.64
CA ARG A 593 35.20 7.25 7.09
C ARG A 593 33.91 6.55 7.51
N PHE A 594 34.00 5.30 7.95
CA PHE A 594 32.84 4.55 8.43
C PHE A 594 32.59 4.80 9.92
N LEU A 595 31.44 5.39 10.23
CA LEU A 595 30.94 5.56 11.60
C LEU A 595 30.06 4.36 11.96
N ARG A 596 30.41 3.67 13.05
CA ARG A 596 29.74 2.45 13.50
C ARG A 596 29.10 2.69 14.87
N PRO A 597 27.81 3.06 14.96
CA PRO A 597 27.18 3.36 16.24
C PRO A 597 27.05 2.10 17.09
N ALA A 598 27.83 1.99 18.16
CA ALA A 598 27.72 0.91 19.14
C ALA A 598 26.75 1.32 20.26
N ASP A 599 26.96 2.52 20.83
CA ASP A 599 26.32 2.99 22.06
C ASP A 599 25.14 3.94 21.81
N GLN A 600 24.27 4.10 22.82
CA GLN A 600 23.10 4.97 22.73
C GLN A 600 23.46 6.45 22.57
N GLY A 601 24.55 6.92 23.20
CA GLY A 601 25.04 8.30 23.04
C GLY A 601 25.49 8.63 21.61
N GLU A 602 26.21 7.70 20.96
CA GLU A 602 26.62 7.85 19.55
C GLU A 602 25.41 7.86 18.61
N ARG A 603 24.39 7.05 18.89
CA ARG A 603 23.12 7.04 18.15
C ARG A 603 22.40 8.39 18.22
N THR A 604 22.31 8.98 19.41
CA THR A 604 21.71 10.31 19.60
C THR A 604 22.50 11.38 18.85
N LEU A 605 23.84 11.29 18.84
CA LEU A 605 24.70 12.23 18.12
C LEU A 605 24.53 12.11 16.60
N LEU A 606 24.45 10.90 16.05
CA LEU A 606 24.16 10.69 14.63
C LEU A 606 22.78 11.22 14.23
N GLN A 607 21.78 11.01 15.07
CA GLN A 607 20.44 11.60 14.89
C GLN A 607 20.49 13.12 14.90
N ALA A 608 21.24 13.73 15.83
CA ALA A 608 21.44 15.18 15.87
C ALA A 608 22.18 15.71 14.62
N GLN A 609 23.02 14.89 13.99
CA GLN A 609 23.66 15.19 12.69
C GLN A 609 22.72 14.96 11.49
N GLY A 610 21.49 14.50 11.71
CA GLY A 610 20.45 14.30 10.70
C GLY A 610 20.37 12.88 10.13
N PHE A 611 21.26 11.95 10.50
CA PHE A 611 21.15 10.56 10.06
C PHE A 611 19.89 9.90 10.64
N ARG A 612 19.17 9.15 9.81
CA ARG A 612 17.93 8.48 10.23
C ARG A 612 18.12 6.95 10.24
N PRO A 613 17.87 6.25 11.37
CA PRO A 613 17.92 4.80 11.38
C PRO A 613 16.73 4.20 10.63
N ILE A 614 16.97 3.10 9.92
CA ILE A 614 15.95 2.33 9.22
C ILE A 614 15.58 1.13 10.08
N GLU A 615 14.28 0.90 10.29
CA GLU A 615 13.80 -0.31 10.95
C GLU A 615 13.64 -1.43 9.92
N VAL A 616 14.30 -2.57 10.17
CA VAL A 616 14.27 -3.72 9.27
C VAL A 616 13.90 -4.98 10.02
N GLN A 617 13.05 -5.79 9.37
CA GLN A 617 12.70 -7.11 9.87
C GLN A 617 13.80 -8.12 9.50
N ARG A 618 14.23 -8.88 10.50
CA ARG A 618 15.19 -9.97 10.33
C ARG A 618 14.61 -11.24 10.94
N VAL A 619 14.59 -12.31 10.15
CA VAL A 619 14.33 -13.64 10.70
C VAL A 619 15.56 -14.09 11.46
N LEU A 620 15.45 -14.16 12.78
CA LEU A 620 16.45 -14.72 13.70
C LEU A 620 15.83 -15.95 14.36
N GLN A 621 16.42 -17.12 14.16
CA GLN A 621 15.95 -18.38 14.77
C GLN A 621 14.45 -18.65 14.52
N ASP A 622 13.99 -18.50 13.27
CA ASP A 622 12.59 -18.66 12.85
C ASP A 622 11.61 -17.68 13.54
N THR A 623 12.12 -16.63 14.21
CA THR A 623 11.33 -15.52 14.75
C THR A 623 11.64 -14.21 14.00
N LEU A 624 10.59 -13.42 13.72
CA LEU A 624 10.74 -12.10 13.14
C LEU A 624 11.16 -11.11 14.24
N ALA A 625 12.44 -10.75 14.27
CA ALA A 625 12.97 -9.70 15.12
C ALA A 625 13.12 -8.40 14.33
N ARG A 626 12.72 -7.28 14.92
CA ARG A 626 12.93 -5.95 14.32
C ARG A 626 14.23 -5.38 14.86
N GLN A 627 15.04 -4.83 13.97
CA GLN A 627 16.32 -4.22 14.32
C GLN A 627 16.42 -2.86 13.65
N LEU A 628 16.83 -1.85 14.41
CA LEU A 628 17.22 -0.55 13.86
C LEU A 628 18.61 -0.67 13.24
N VAL A 629 18.72 -0.29 11.97
CA VAL A 629 19.94 -0.31 11.18
C VAL A 629 20.25 1.09 10.72
N TRP A 630 21.48 1.52 10.93
CA TRP A 630 22.01 2.77 10.41
C TRP A 630 22.59 2.51 9.04
N SER A 631 22.20 3.35 8.10
CA SER A 631 22.72 3.31 6.73
C SER A 631 22.53 4.67 6.13
N GLY A 632 23.52 5.55 6.16
CA GLY A 632 23.46 6.89 5.57
C GLY A 632 24.84 7.40 5.18
N LEU A 633 24.89 8.47 4.38
CA LEU A 633 26.12 9.02 3.83
C LEU A 633 26.12 10.54 3.95
N ARG A 634 27.20 11.13 4.45
CA ARG A 634 27.39 12.58 4.54
C ARG A 634 28.62 12.98 3.74
N LEU A 635 28.46 14.00 2.91
CA LEU A 635 29.52 14.63 2.13
C LEU A 635 29.74 16.04 2.69
N GLY A 636 30.97 16.39 3.03
CA GLY A 636 31.32 17.70 3.58
C GLY A 636 32.47 18.34 2.81
N GLU A 637 32.39 19.65 2.59
CA GLU A 637 33.41 20.43 1.90
C GLU A 637 33.35 21.89 2.39
N GLU A 638 34.49 22.46 2.78
CA GLU A 638 34.61 23.88 3.19
C GLU A 638 33.57 24.35 4.23
N GLY A 639 33.18 23.49 5.18
CA GLY A 639 32.17 23.78 6.20
C GLY A 639 30.72 23.64 5.76
N LYS A 640 30.46 23.37 4.47
CA LYS A 640 29.16 22.92 3.96
C LYS A 640 29.04 21.41 4.10
N SER A 641 27.82 20.92 4.27
CA SER A 641 27.56 19.47 4.25
C SER A 641 26.28 19.15 3.49
N ALA A 642 26.31 18.07 2.72
CA ALA A 642 25.18 17.47 2.06
C ALA A 642 24.97 16.07 2.64
N LEU A 643 23.80 15.86 3.24
CA LEU A 643 23.43 14.61 3.87
C LEU A 643 22.54 13.78 2.95
N ILE A 644 22.82 12.49 2.86
CA ILE A 644 21.91 11.44 2.39
C ILE A 644 21.42 10.73 3.65
N PRO A 645 20.18 11.02 4.11
CA PRO A 645 19.74 10.72 5.47
C PRO A 645 19.70 9.22 5.75
N HIS A 646 19.31 8.43 4.74
CA HIS A 646 19.38 6.98 4.81
C HIS A 646 19.50 6.31 3.43
N LEU A 647 20.05 5.10 3.38
CA LEU A 647 20.18 4.23 2.21
C LEU A 647 19.50 2.89 2.50
N ASP A 648 18.44 2.58 1.77
CA ASP A 648 17.60 1.40 1.94
C ASP A 648 17.57 0.52 0.67
N GLN A 649 16.61 -0.40 0.56
CA GLN A 649 16.49 -1.25 -0.64
C GLN A 649 16.00 -0.48 -1.87
N ARG A 650 15.26 0.62 -1.69
CA ARG A 650 14.64 1.37 -2.77
C ARG A 650 15.63 2.36 -3.39
N ASN A 651 16.38 3.08 -2.56
CA ASN A 651 17.24 4.16 -3.03
C ASN A 651 18.72 3.75 -3.24
N VAL A 652 19.17 2.57 -2.74
CA VAL A 652 20.53 2.06 -3.01
C VAL A 652 20.78 1.81 -4.51
N GLY A 653 19.71 1.58 -5.28
CA GLY A 653 19.79 1.52 -6.75
C GLY A 653 20.29 2.85 -7.34
N HIS A 654 19.96 3.97 -6.71
CA HIS A 654 20.28 5.33 -7.14
C HIS A 654 21.48 5.93 -6.42
N LEU A 655 22.36 5.12 -5.84
CA LEU A 655 23.51 5.61 -5.06
C LEU A 655 24.36 6.63 -5.85
N GLU A 656 24.58 6.38 -7.14
CA GLU A 656 25.33 7.31 -8.00
C GLU A 656 24.64 8.65 -8.17
N PHE A 657 23.33 8.64 -8.46
CA PHE A 657 22.55 9.86 -8.50
C PHE A 657 22.58 10.60 -7.16
N LEU A 658 22.37 9.90 -6.04
CA LEU A 658 22.33 10.53 -4.71
C LEU A 658 23.66 11.21 -4.37
N VAL A 659 24.79 10.59 -4.72
CA VAL A 659 26.12 11.18 -4.56
C VAL A 659 26.31 12.38 -5.49
N ALA A 660 25.98 12.26 -6.78
CA ALA A 660 26.08 13.36 -7.73
C ALA A 660 25.20 14.56 -7.34
N ALA A 661 23.95 14.30 -6.93
CA ALA A 661 23.03 15.31 -6.43
C ALA A 661 23.56 15.95 -5.14
N ALA A 662 24.13 15.18 -4.21
CA ALA A 662 24.74 15.71 -3.00
C ALA A 662 25.92 16.66 -3.31
N LEU A 663 26.77 16.32 -4.27
CA LEU A 663 27.86 17.20 -4.75
C LEU A 663 27.28 18.49 -5.35
N LYS A 664 26.25 18.40 -6.21
CA LYS A 664 25.57 19.59 -6.74
C LYS A 664 24.94 20.47 -5.66
N ARG A 665 24.47 19.89 -4.54
CA ARG A 665 24.00 20.67 -3.39
C ARG A 665 25.13 21.37 -2.65
N LEU A 666 26.32 20.77 -2.56
CA LEU A 666 27.51 21.41 -1.99
C LEU A 666 27.96 22.61 -2.85
N GLU A 667 28.03 22.42 -4.18
CA GLU A 667 28.34 23.48 -5.14
C GLU A 667 27.34 24.66 -5.02
N ARG A 668 26.03 24.37 -5.05
CA ARG A 668 24.96 25.38 -4.96
C ARG A 668 24.80 25.98 -3.55
N GLY A 669 25.30 25.32 -2.51
CA GLY A 669 25.13 25.70 -1.10
C GLY A 669 23.71 25.49 -0.55
N ARG A 670 22.79 24.92 -1.33
CA ARG A 670 21.42 24.60 -0.92
C ARG A 670 20.86 23.42 -1.73
N ALA A 671 19.87 22.73 -1.18
CA ALA A 671 19.07 21.78 -1.93
C ALA A 671 18.18 22.51 -2.98
N PRO A 672 17.87 21.87 -4.12
CA PRO A 672 16.84 22.39 -5.01
C PRO A 672 15.49 22.42 -4.28
N ARG A 673 14.78 23.53 -4.42
CA ARG A 673 13.50 23.77 -3.77
C ARG A 673 12.37 23.39 -4.69
N VAL A 674 11.56 22.43 -4.25
CA VAL A 674 10.38 21.94 -4.98
C VAL A 674 9.14 22.46 -4.27
N ALA A 675 8.41 23.37 -4.91
CA ALA A 675 7.12 23.84 -4.43
C ALA A 675 6.03 22.85 -4.85
N VAL A 676 5.43 22.17 -3.88
CA VAL A 676 4.39 21.17 -4.11
C VAL A 676 3.02 21.77 -3.81
N VAL A 677 2.25 21.98 -4.86
CA VAL A 677 0.84 22.37 -4.81
C VAL A 677 0.02 21.09 -4.88
N ALA A 678 -0.69 20.76 -3.81
CA ALA A 678 -1.50 19.56 -3.72
C ALA A 678 -2.93 19.92 -3.31
N ASP A 679 -3.88 19.71 -4.23
CA ASP A 679 -5.29 19.91 -3.95
C ASP A 679 -5.92 18.64 -3.35
N TRP A 680 -6.52 18.79 -2.16
CA TRP A 680 -7.17 17.68 -1.46
C TRP A 680 -8.45 17.22 -2.17
N PRO A 681 -8.76 15.91 -2.20
CA PRO A 681 -10.05 15.42 -2.68
C PRO A 681 -11.19 16.12 -1.95
N ARG A 682 -12.17 16.64 -2.69
CA ARG A 682 -13.39 17.20 -2.10
C ARG A 682 -14.57 16.40 -2.61
N LEU A 683 -15.57 16.23 -1.75
CA LEU A 683 -16.87 15.72 -2.18
C LEU A 683 -17.42 16.64 -3.27
N SER A 684 -18.03 16.03 -4.29
CA SER A 684 -18.78 16.80 -5.28
C SER A 684 -19.94 17.53 -4.59
N PRO A 685 -20.44 18.65 -5.15
CA PRO A 685 -21.61 19.34 -4.59
C PRO A 685 -22.83 18.42 -4.41
N ALA A 686 -22.99 17.44 -5.30
CA ALA A 686 -24.07 16.46 -5.23
C ALA A 686 -23.89 15.50 -4.03
N GLU A 687 -22.69 14.93 -3.85
CA GLU A 687 -22.40 14.07 -2.68
C GLU A 687 -22.47 14.87 -1.37
N ALA A 688 -21.91 16.08 -1.33
CA ALA A 688 -22.01 16.94 -0.16
C ALA A 688 -23.47 17.22 0.22
N LEU A 689 -24.33 17.45 -0.77
CA LEU A 689 -25.77 17.66 -0.56
C LEU A 689 -26.48 16.39 -0.09
N GLU A 690 -26.32 15.29 -0.82
CA GLU A 690 -27.01 14.02 -0.59
C GLU A 690 -26.57 13.36 0.72
N ASP A 691 -25.27 13.36 0.98
CA ASP A 691 -24.66 12.54 2.02
C ASP A 691 -24.59 13.29 3.35
N PHE A 692 -24.50 14.63 3.32
CA PHE A 692 -24.28 15.44 4.52
C PHE A 692 -25.34 16.51 4.71
N GLN A 693 -25.53 17.43 3.76
CA GLN A 693 -26.36 18.61 3.99
C GLN A 693 -27.84 18.26 4.19
N ARG A 694 -28.39 17.29 3.44
CA ARG A 694 -29.77 16.78 3.66
C ARG A 694 -29.97 16.15 5.04
N GLN A 695 -28.91 15.67 5.66
CA GLN A 695 -28.92 15.09 7.01
C GLN A 695 -28.58 16.13 8.10
N GLY A 696 -28.41 17.41 7.72
CA GLY A 696 -27.98 18.49 8.60
C GLY A 696 -26.52 18.36 9.07
N LEU A 697 -25.67 17.66 8.31
CA LEU A 697 -24.26 17.45 8.61
C LEU A 697 -23.39 18.35 7.73
N SER A 698 -22.19 18.68 8.21
CA SER A 698 -21.16 19.35 7.41
C SER A 698 -20.39 18.32 6.60
N ALA A 699 -20.19 18.59 5.30
CA ALA A 699 -19.39 17.73 4.46
C ALA A 699 -17.91 17.78 4.88
N PRO A 700 -17.22 16.63 5.01
CA PRO A 700 -15.80 16.59 5.30
C PRO A 700 -15.00 17.18 4.15
N SER A 701 -13.94 17.89 4.50
CA SER A 701 -12.88 18.31 3.61
C SER A 701 -11.84 17.19 3.57
N GLY A 702 -11.47 16.72 2.38
CA GLY A 702 -10.62 15.53 2.26
C GLY A 702 -9.20 15.72 2.80
N THR A 703 -8.44 14.64 2.74
CA THR A 703 -7.15 14.48 3.41
C THR A 703 -6.00 14.79 2.46
N ASP A 704 -4.79 14.88 3.02
CA ASP A 704 -3.57 14.96 2.22
C ASP A 704 -3.23 13.59 1.65
N VAL A 705 -3.54 13.41 0.37
CA VAL A 705 -3.34 12.16 -0.37
C VAL A 705 -2.02 12.11 -1.14
N TYR A 706 -1.15 13.13 -1.01
CA TYR A 706 0.15 13.22 -1.72
C TYR A 706 1.32 13.38 -0.74
N ARG A 707 1.16 12.86 0.48
CA ARG A 707 2.18 12.99 1.53
C ARG A 707 3.37 12.09 1.27
N GLN A 708 3.16 10.85 0.85
CA GLN A 708 4.23 9.90 0.51
C GLN A 708 5.12 10.43 -0.61
N LEU A 709 4.52 11.14 -1.56
CA LEU A 709 5.26 11.82 -2.62
C LEU A 709 6.21 12.89 -2.06
N LYS A 710 5.76 13.70 -1.11
CA LYS A 710 6.62 14.73 -0.49
C LYS A 710 7.76 14.11 0.32
N ILE A 711 7.48 13.02 1.04
CA ILE A 711 8.50 12.25 1.77
C ILE A 711 9.52 11.66 0.80
N LEU A 712 9.06 11.07 -0.31
CA LEU A 712 9.92 10.54 -1.37
C LEU A 712 10.91 11.61 -1.87
N LEU A 713 10.42 12.81 -2.16
CA LEU A 713 11.30 13.91 -2.60
C LEU A 713 12.26 14.37 -1.50
N GLN A 714 11.82 14.44 -0.24
CA GLN A 714 12.70 14.77 0.89
C GLN A 714 13.80 13.71 1.09
N ASP A 715 13.51 12.42 0.87
CA ASP A 715 14.48 11.33 1.01
C ASP A 715 15.57 11.35 -0.07
N TYR A 716 15.26 11.89 -1.25
CA TYR A 716 16.26 12.20 -2.31
C TYR A 716 16.95 13.55 -2.07
N GLY A 717 16.58 14.24 -0.98
CA GLY A 717 17.17 15.47 -0.47
C GLY A 717 16.85 16.71 -1.30
N TYR A 718 15.62 16.78 -1.81
CA TYR A 718 15.01 18.03 -2.25
C TYR A 718 14.47 18.82 -1.04
N ASP A 719 14.49 20.15 -1.12
CA ASP A 719 13.83 21.03 -0.16
C ASP A 719 12.36 21.19 -0.57
N VAL A 720 11.47 20.41 0.04
CA VAL A 720 10.07 20.35 -0.35
C VAL A 720 9.25 21.35 0.45
N THR A 721 8.66 22.33 -0.23
CA THR A 721 7.76 23.32 0.38
C THR A 721 6.33 23.07 -0.09
N TYR A 722 5.39 22.95 0.84
CA TYR A 722 3.96 22.87 0.50
C TYR A 722 3.41 24.27 0.19
N VAL A 723 2.62 24.38 -0.88
CA VAL A 723 1.91 25.61 -1.24
C VAL A 723 0.41 25.36 -1.14
N ASN A 724 -0.27 26.12 -0.27
CA ASN A 724 -1.72 26.02 -0.12
C ASN A 724 -2.44 26.51 -1.38
N PRO A 725 -3.26 25.69 -2.06
CA PRO A 725 -3.97 26.12 -3.26
C PRO A 725 -4.98 27.27 -3.06
N GLN A 726 -5.52 27.44 -1.84
CA GLN A 726 -6.53 28.47 -1.54
C GLN A 726 -5.89 29.85 -1.28
N GLU A 727 -4.75 29.87 -0.61
CA GLU A 727 -3.96 31.07 -0.32
C GLU A 727 -2.52 30.85 -0.84
N PRO A 728 -2.33 30.73 -2.16
CA PRO A 728 -1.06 30.32 -2.72
C PRO A 728 -0.01 31.42 -2.53
N VAL A 729 1.10 31.04 -1.90
CA VAL A 729 2.30 31.86 -1.75
C VAL A 729 3.48 31.02 -2.23
N LEU A 730 4.06 31.41 -3.36
CA LEU A 730 5.23 30.72 -3.92
C LEU A 730 6.51 31.34 -3.32
N PRO A 731 7.41 30.55 -2.71
CA PRO A 731 8.70 31.06 -2.26
C PRO A 731 9.54 31.58 -3.44
N ASP A 732 10.21 32.72 -3.28
CA ASP A 732 11.00 33.37 -4.35
C ASP A 732 12.11 32.46 -4.93
N SER A 733 12.63 31.54 -4.10
CA SER A 733 13.69 30.58 -4.42
C SER A 733 13.20 29.22 -4.93
N THR A 734 11.95 29.12 -5.40
CA THR A 734 11.42 27.88 -5.99
C THR A 734 12.13 27.55 -7.30
N ASP A 735 12.73 26.36 -7.39
CA ASP A 735 13.40 25.85 -8.59
C ASP A 735 12.45 25.00 -9.46
N VAL A 736 11.55 24.24 -8.83
CA VAL A 736 10.59 23.36 -9.53
C VAL A 736 9.19 23.58 -8.96
N PHE A 737 8.22 23.81 -9.85
CA PHE A 737 6.80 23.89 -9.50
C PHE A 737 6.11 22.55 -9.78
N LEU A 738 5.68 21.84 -8.74
CA LEU A 738 5.00 20.54 -8.84
C LEU A 738 3.53 20.69 -8.45
N TRP A 739 2.60 20.47 -9.39
CA TRP A 739 1.18 20.63 -9.14
C TRP A 739 0.41 19.32 -9.34
N MET A 740 -0.17 18.83 -8.25
CA MET A 740 -0.99 17.63 -8.21
C MET A 740 -2.48 18.00 -8.22
N GLN A 741 -3.14 17.64 -9.31
CA GLN A 741 -4.57 17.79 -9.58
C GLN A 741 -5.08 19.25 -9.45
N PRO A 742 -4.94 20.10 -10.48
CA PRO A 742 -5.38 21.49 -10.46
C PRO A 742 -6.91 21.61 -10.40
N ARG A 743 -7.50 21.73 -9.19
CA ARG A 743 -8.96 21.79 -9.01
C ARG A 743 -9.52 23.20 -9.24
N ARG A 744 -10.84 23.32 -9.07
CA ARG A 744 -11.62 24.56 -9.20
C ARG A 744 -11.02 25.74 -8.42
N ASP A 745 -11.15 26.93 -8.98
CA ASP A 745 -10.74 28.23 -8.42
C ASP A 745 -9.21 28.44 -8.40
N SER A 746 -8.50 27.76 -9.31
CA SER A 746 -7.05 27.79 -9.40
C SER A 746 -6.47 28.94 -10.26
N GLY A 747 -7.25 29.98 -10.54
CA GLY A 747 -6.81 31.09 -11.41
C GLY A 747 -5.51 31.77 -10.94
N ARG A 748 -5.33 31.95 -9.62
CA ARG A 748 -4.08 32.51 -9.05
C ARG A 748 -2.89 31.57 -9.26
N LEU A 749 -3.08 30.26 -9.10
CA LEU A 749 -2.05 29.25 -9.33
C LEU A 749 -1.68 29.15 -10.81
N MET A 750 -2.63 29.27 -11.74
CA MET A 750 -2.33 29.31 -13.18
C MET A 750 -1.45 30.50 -13.54
N VAL A 751 -1.73 31.67 -12.96
CA VAL A 751 -0.87 32.85 -13.17
C VAL A 751 0.54 32.60 -12.62
N MET A 752 0.66 32.05 -11.41
CA MET A 752 1.96 31.70 -10.83
C MET A 752 2.71 30.67 -11.67
N LEU A 753 2.03 29.61 -12.14
CA LEU A 753 2.61 28.60 -13.01
C LEU A 753 3.15 29.22 -14.30
N GLY A 754 2.32 30.01 -15.00
CA GLY A 754 2.75 30.60 -16.26
C GLY A 754 3.83 31.67 -16.09
N GLN A 755 3.85 32.42 -14.98
CA GLN A 755 4.95 33.32 -14.65
C GLN A 755 6.24 32.55 -14.32
N HIS A 756 6.14 31.44 -13.62
CA HIS A 756 7.27 30.56 -13.32
C HIS A 756 7.88 29.98 -14.61
N LEU A 757 7.03 29.49 -15.51
CA LEU A 757 7.45 29.01 -16.84
C LEU A 757 8.07 30.13 -17.69
N ALA A 758 7.48 31.35 -17.65
CA ALA A 758 8.01 32.50 -18.38
C ALA A 758 9.39 32.96 -17.86
N GLN A 759 9.73 32.65 -16.61
CA GLN A 759 11.07 32.86 -16.05
C GLN A 759 12.08 31.77 -16.46
N GLY A 760 11.69 30.84 -17.32
CA GLY A 760 12.52 29.73 -17.78
C GLY A 760 12.67 28.62 -16.73
N ARG A 761 11.81 28.60 -15.71
CA ARG A 761 11.84 27.58 -14.66
C ARG A 761 10.88 26.43 -14.99
N PRO A 762 11.24 25.18 -14.66
CA PRO A 762 10.47 24.01 -15.02
C PRO A 762 9.26 23.78 -14.10
N ALA A 763 8.19 23.25 -14.67
CA ALA A 763 7.01 22.81 -13.92
C ALA A 763 6.56 21.41 -14.33
N ILE A 764 5.98 20.69 -13.38
CA ILE A 764 5.39 19.36 -13.57
C ILE A 764 3.95 19.43 -13.07
N VAL A 765 3.00 19.04 -13.91
CA VAL A 765 1.57 19.02 -13.55
C VAL A 765 0.98 17.64 -13.85
N ALA A 766 0.43 17.00 -12.82
CA ALA A 766 -0.38 15.80 -12.98
C ALA A 766 -1.86 16.16 -12.83
N LEU A 767 -2.68 15.75 -13.79
CA LEU A 767 -4.08 16.15 -13.85
C LEU A 767 -4.96 15.10 -14.55
N GLN A 768 -6.21 14.98 -14.11
CA GLN A 768 -7.22 14.15 -14.75
C GLN A 768 -8.63 14.72 -14.56
N HIS A 769 -9.56 14.32 -15.43
CA HIS A 769 -10.95 14.80 -15.40
C HIS A 769 -11.85 13.97 -14.49
N PHE A 770 -11.55 12.67 -14.34
CA PHE A 770 -12.45 11.73 -13.67
C PHE A 770 -11.75 10.88 -12.63
N ASN A 771 -12.45 10.60 -11.54
CA ASN A 771 -12.19 9.47 -10.64
C ASN A 771 -13.41 8.55 -10.76
N ILE A 772 -13.24 7.25 -10.98
CA ILE A 772 -14.38 6.35 -11.24
C ILE A 772 -14.74 5.60 -9.97
N GLN A 773 -15.87 5.98 -9.37
CA GLN A 773 -16.42 5.32 -8.19
C GLN A 773 -17.25 4.10 -8.57
N GLN A 774 -17.14 3.03 -7.77
CA GLN A 774 -17.93 1.81 -7.92
C GLN A 774 -19.06 1.80 -6.88
N ARG A 775 -20.29 1.57 -7.34
CA ARG A 775 -21.45 1.53 -6.47
C ARG A 775 -22.33 0.33 -6.79
N GLN A 776 -22.93 -0.25 -5.75
CA GLN A 776 -23.93 -1.30 -5.85
C GLN A 776 -25.20 -0.85 -5.12
N TYR A 777 -26.35 -1.00 -5.77
CA TYR A 777 -27.64 -0.57 -5.23
C TYR A 777 -28.61 -1.74 -5.12
N ARG A 778 -29.29 -1.84 -3.98
CA ARG A 778 -30.31 -2.88 -3.73
C ARG A 778 -31.41 -2.90 -4.80
N GLY A 779 -31.91 -1.72 -5.21
CA GLY A 779 -32.98 -1.61 -6.20
C GLY A 779 -32.62 -2.09 -7.61
N ALA A 780 -31.32 -2.20 -7.91
CA ALA A 780 -30.79 -2.70 -9.18
C ALA A 780 -30.19 -4.11 -9.04
N GLY A 781 -30.56 -4.86 -8.00
CA GLY A 781 -30.03 -6.22 -7.80
C GLY A 781 -28.56 -6.26 -7.37
N PHE A 782 -28.02 -5.16 -6.84
CA PHE A 782 -26.60 -4.96 -6.53
C PHE A 782 -25.65 -5.08 -7.73
N GLN A 783 -26.15 -4.89 -8.96
CA GLN A 783 -25.26 -4.72 -10.11
C GLN A 783 -24.29 -3.57 -9.87
N THR A 784 -23.00 -3.81 -10.14
CA THR A 784 -21.97 -2.76 -10.03
C THR A 784 -22.17 -1.74 -11.14
N VAL A 785 -22.42 -0.50 -10.75
CA VAL A 785 -22.42 0.67 -11.63
C VAL A 785 -21.17 1.49 -11.39
N TYR A 786 -20.70 2.14 -12.46
CA TYR A 786 -19.47 2.93 -12.46
C TYR A 786 -19.81 4.38 -12.70
N TRP A 787 -19.36 5.25 -11.80
CA TRP A 787 -19.62 6.68 -11.88
C TRP A 787 -18.34 7.48 -12.08
N PRO A 788 -18.15 8.09 -13.26
CA PRO A 788 -17.08 9.06 -13.47
C PRO A 788 -17.36 10.33 -12.65
N GLN A 789 -16.77 10.41 -11.46
CA GLN A 789 -16.82 11.57 -10.57
C GLN A 789 -15.91 12.68 -11.16
N PRO A 790 -16.47 13.82 -11.60
CA PRO A 790 -15.67 14.91 -12.15
C PRO A 790 -14.74 15.49 -11.10
N GLN A 791 -13.47 15.70 -11.47
CA GLN A 791 -12.47 16.31 -10.59
C GLN A 791 -12.42 17.84 -10.70
N PHE A 792 -13.21 18.43 -11.61
CA PHE A 792 -13.28 19.87 -11.90
C PHE A 792 -11.89 20.47 -12.11
N GLN A 793 -11.13 19.88 -13.04
CA GLN A 793 -9.80 20.39 -13.38
C GLN A 793 -9.93 21.69 -14.16
N ASP A 794 -9.22 22.72 -13.70
CA ASP A 794 -9.40 24.09 -14.20
C ASP A 794 -8.26 24.53 -15.13
N LEU A 795 -7.15 23.79 -15.16
CA LEU A 795 -5.93 24.13 -15.90
C LEU A 795 -6.11 24.08 -17.42
N ASP A 796 -7.10 23.33 -17.91
CA ASP A 796 -7.45 23.28 -19.33
C ASP A 796 -7.63 24.67 -19.95
N ARG A 797 -8.13 25.63 -19.16
CA ARG A 797 -8.31 27.03 -19.60
C ARG A 797 -6.99 27.68 -20.03
N TYR A 798 -5.88 27.31 -19.40
CA TYR A 798 -4.54 27.77 -19.76
C TYR A 798 -3.93 26.89 -20.85
N LEU A 799 -4.04 25.56 -20.75
CA LEU A 799 -3.45 24.63 -21.73
C LEU A 799 -4.02 24.83 -23.15
N ASN A 800 -5.32 25.07 -23.28
CA ASN A 800 -5.97 25.32 -24.57
C ASN A 800 -5.41 26.57 -25.27
N LEU A 801 -4.93 27.57 -24.51
CA LEU A 801 -4.27 28.76 -25.06
C LEU A 801 -2.87 28.42 -25.61
N LEU A 802 -2.19 27.41 -25.04
CA LEU A 802 -0.91 26.91 -25.51
C LEU A 802 -1.04 25.94 -26.70
N GLY A 803 -2.26 25.44 -26.99
CA GLY A 803 -2.49 24.43 -28.02
C GLY A 803 -2.46 23.00 -27.50
N VAL A 804 -2.70 22.80 -26.20
CA VAL A 804 -2.85 21.47 -25.58
C VAL A 804 -4.24 21.36 -24.96
N GLU A 805 -5.01 20.37 -25.37
CA GLU A 805 -6.32 20.06 -24.79
C GLU A 805 -6.19 18.80 -23.94
N GLN A 806 -6.63 18.86 -22.69
CA GLN A 806 -6.88 17.63 -21.94
C GLN A 806 -8.29 17.13 -22.24
N VAL A 807 -8.41 16.08 -23.03
CA VAL A 807 -9.71 15.64 -23.53
C VAL A 807 -10.58 15.10 -22.39
N ARG A 808 -11.80 15.64 -22.29
CA ARG A 808 -12.77 15.29 -21.24
C ARG A 808 -13.62 14.07 -21.62
N GLU A 809 -13.02 12.89 -21.51
CA GLU A 809 -13.66 11.60 -21.75
C GLU A 809 -13.09 10.52 -20.81
N VAL A 810 -13.77 9.38 -20.72
CA VAL A 810 -13.22 8.19 -20.05
C VAL A 810 -12.38 7.43 -21.06
N LEU A 811 -11.06 7.42 -20.85
CA LEU A 811 -10.11 6.69 -21.68
C LEU A 811 -10.00 5.24 -21.22
N MET A 812 -9.89 4.34 -22.18
CA MET A 812 -9.80 2.90 -21.97
C MET A 812 -8.72 2.30 -22.86
N ASP A 813 -8.07 1.25 -22.39
CA ASP A 813 -7.04 0.52 -23.12
C ASP A 813 -7.23 -0.99 -22.94
N ARG A 814 -6.80 -1.76 -23.95
CA ARG A 814 -6.70 -3.21 -23.89
C ARG A 814 -5.66 -3.63 -22.83
N THR A 815 -4.57 -2.88 -22.69
CA THR A 815 -3.56 -3.13 -21.66
C THR A 815 -4.03 -2.59 -20.31
N GLN A 816 -4.68 -3.45 -19.52
CA GLN A 816 -5.23 -3.09 -18.22
C GLN A 816 -4.55 -3.82 -17.05
N HIS A 817 -4.61 -3.24 -15.86
CA HIS A 817 -4.21 -3.89 -14.61
C HIS A 817 -5.39 -4.11 -13.65
N HIS A 818 -5.15 -4.88 -12.59
CA HIS A 818 -6.12 -5.11 -11.52
C HIS A 818 -5.77 -4.29 -10.28
N LEU A 819 -6.76 -3.68 -9.63
CA LEU A 819 -6.59 -2.95 -8.37
C LEU A 819 -7.69 -3.36 -7.40
N ALA A 820 -7.36 -3.41 -6.11
CA ALA A 820 -8.35 -3.48 -5.05
C ALA A 820 -8.95 -2.09 -4.87
N LEU A 821 -10.21 -1.90 -5.26
CA LEU A 821 -10.91 -0.62 -5.14
C LEU A 821 -12.06 -0.75 -4.15
N ALA A 822 -12.26 0.29 -3.33
CA ALA A 822 -13.39 0.37 -2.42
C ALA A 822 -14.70 0.52 -3.21
N THR A 823 -15.60 -0.46 -3.06
CA THR A 823 -16.92 -0.48 -3.69
C THR A 823 -17.98 -0.08 -2.68
N GLN A 824 -18.74 0.97 -2.96
CA GLN A 824 -19.84 1.39 -2.10
C GLN A 824 -21.05 0.46 -2.29
N VAL A 825 -21.38 -0.33 -1.27
CA VAL A 825 -22.53 -1.23 -1.28
C VAL A 825 -23.66 -0.64 -0.43
N ASN A 826 -24.76 -0.26 -1.08
CA ASN A 826 -25.90 0.34 -0.41
C ASN A 826 -26.92 -0.75 0.01
N ARG A 827 -26.56 -1.58 1.00
CA ARG A 827 -27.44 -2.63 1.56
C ARG A 827 -28.48 -2.06 2.53
N SER A 828 -28.09 -1.05 3.29
CA SER A 828 -28.89 -0.39 4.33
C SER A 828 -28.91 1.13 4.13
N ALA A 829 -29.51 1.88 5.08
CA ALA A 829 -29.44 3.34 5.08
C ALA A 829 -28.01 3.85 5.34
N GLN A 830 -27.17 3.01 5.95
CA GLN A 830 -25.74 3.27 6.11
C GLN A 830 -24.98 2.73 4.91
N ARG A 831 -23.99 3.50 4.44
CA ARG A 831 -23.14 3.10 3.32
C ARG A 831 -22.06 2.15 3.81
N GLU A 832 -21.95 1.01 3.15
CA GLU A 832 -20.89 0.04 3.38
C GLU A 832 -19.87 0.17 2.24
N TYR A 833 -18.58 0.00 2.54
CA TYR A 833 -17.51 0.01 1.55
C TYR A 833 -16.76 -1.31 1.64
N ASP A 834 -16.83 -2.09 0.58
CA ASP A 834 -16.20 -3.40 0.50
C ASP A 834 -15.03 -3.31 -0.49
N PRO A 835 -13.79 -3.67 -0.11
CA PRO A 835 -12.68 -3.74 -1.06
C PRO A 835 -12.94 -4.87 -2.08
N GLN A 836 -12.87 -4.55 -3.37
CA GLN A 836 -13.05 -5.52 -4.45
C GLN A 836 -11.90 -5.44 -5.44
N GLU A 837 -11.30 -6.58 -5.77
CA GLU A 837 -10.32 -6.65 -6.86
C GLU A 837 -11.04 -6.49 -8.21
N VAL A 838 -10.70 -5.44 -8.94
CA VAL A 838 -11.26 -5.15 -10.26
C VAL A 838 -10.17 -5.04 -11.30
N ALA A 839 -10.46 -5.55 -12.51
CA ALA A 839 -9.64 -5.36 -13.70
C ALA A 839 -10.51 -4.71 -14.77
N LEU A 840 -10.36 -3.40 -14.96
CA LEU A 840 -11.20 -2.59 -15.83
C LEU A 840 -10.34 -1.80 -16.81
N PRO A 841 -10.83 -1.53 -18.03
CA PRO A 841 -9.99 -1.03 -19.12
C PRO A 841 -9.53 0.41 -18.93
N PHE A 842 -10.12 1.15 -17.98
CA PHE A 842 -9.67 2.47 -17.56
C PHE A 842 -8.55 2.46 -16.51
N LEU A 843 -8.08 1.28 -16.09
CA LEU A 843 -6.88 1.08 -15.26
C LEU A 843 -5.70 0.75 -16.18
N ILE A 844 -5.22 1.78 -16.89
CA ILE A 844 -4.36 1.63 -18.06
C ILE A 844 -2.93 1.29 -17.61
N ARG A 845 -2.44 0.13 -18.06
CA ARG A 845 -1.05 -0.27 -17.92
C ARG A 845 -0.28 0.16 -19.17
N ALA A 846 0.64 1.10 -19.01
CA ALA A 846 1.58 1.48 -20.05
C ALA A 846 2.89 0.70 -19.86
N VAL A 847 3.36 0.04 -20.92
CA VAL A 847 4.57 -0.79 -20.90
C VAL A 847 5.72 -0.11 -21.65
N GLY A 848 6.94 -0.64 -21.53
CA GLY A 848 8.13 -0.04 -22.14
C GLY A 848 8.07 0.23 -23.65
N THR A 849 7.22 -0.48 -24.42
CA THR A 849 7.01 -0.18 -25.85
C THR A 849 6.23 1.11 -26.11
N ASP A 850 5.52 1.61 -25.11
CA ASP A 850 4.64 2.77 -25.20
C ASP A 850 5.34 4.06 -24.76
N PHE A 851 6.60 3.93 -24.32
CA PHE A 851 7.45 5.01 -23.84
C PHE A 851 8.34 5.57 -24.94
N SER A 852 8.72 6.84 -24.79
CA SER A 852 9.71 7.48 -25.63
C SER A 852 11.11 6.95 -25.28
N PRO A 853 11.86 6.37 -26.23
CA PRO A 853 13.25 5.96 -25.98
C PRO A 853 14.21 7.16 -25.93
N ALA A 854 13.78 8.31 -26.45
CA ALA A 854 14.61 9.51 -26.56
C ALA A 854 14.69 10.29 -25.23
N SER A 855 13.69 10.21 -24.37
CA SER A 855 13.66 10.95 -23.11
C SER A 855 14.39 10.19 -22.00
N GLU A 856 15.19 10.90 -21.21
CA GLU A 856 15.82 10.38 -20.00
C GLU A 856 14.79 10.08 -18.91
N ILE A 857 13.60 10.71 -18.96
CA ILE A 857 12.55 10.52 -17.96
C ILE A 857 11.98 9.10 -18.02
N THR A 858 11.82 8.57 -19.23
CA THR A 858 11.19 7.28 -19.51
C THR A 858 12.17 6.17 -19.86
N ARG A 859 13.47 6.49 -19.96
CA ARG A 859 14.49 5.51 -20.25
C ARG A 859 14.66 4.57 -19.05
N HIS A 860 14.74 3.26 -19.32
CA HIS A 860 14.87 2.22 -18.27
C HIS A 860 13.76 2.24 -17.22
N LEU A 861 12.64 2.88 -17.52
CA LEU A 861 11.46 2.83 -16.69
C LEU A 861 10.76 1.48 -16.89
N GLY A 862 10.33 0.87 -15.78
CA GLY A 862 9.39 -0.23 -15.73
C GLY A 862 7.98 0.23 -16.09
N ASP A 863 7.00 -0.65 -15.89
CA ASP A 863 5.63 -0.33 -16.28
C ASP A 863 5.03 0.80 -15.43
N LEU A 864 4.09 1.54 -16.00
CA LEU A 864 3.34 2.60 -15.31
C LEU A 864 1.85 2.28 -15.25
N LEU A 865 1.19 2.69 -14.17
CA LEU A 865 -0.24 2.49 -13.98
C LEU A 865 -1.00 3.82 -14.00
N PHE A 866 -1.60 4.14 -15.14
CA PHE A 866 -2.47 5.31 -15.29
C PHE A 866 -3.89 4.98 -14.80
N ILE A 867 -4.14 5.29 -13.52
CA ILE A 867 -5.43 5.07 -12.86
C ILE A 867 -6.43 6.14 -13.31
N TRP A 868 -7.46 5.71 -14.05
CA TRP A 868 -8.42 6.60 -14.72
C TRP A 868 -7.73 7.66 -15.58
N GLY A 869 -6.70 7.24 -16.31
CA GLY A 869 -5.87 8.12 -17.12
C GLY A 869 -6.66 8.95 -18.13
N ASN A 870 -6.18 10.15 -18.40
CA ASN A 870 -6.70 11.08 -19.40
C ASN A 870 -5.63 11.31 -20.47
N ARG A 871 -6.06 11.34 -21.74
CA ARG A 871 -5.15 11.68 -22.86
C ARG A 871 -5.11 13.18 -23.13
N PHE A 872 -4.07 13.60 -23.82
CA PHE A 872 -3.93 14.95 -24.37
C PHE A 872 -4.07 14.97 -25.88
N ALA A 873 -4.74 15.99 -26.41
CA ALA A 873 -4.77 16.32 -27.83
C ALA A 873 -3.93 17.58 -28.09
N LEU A 874 -3.19 17.60 -29.20
CA LEU A 874 -2.22 18.65 -29.51
C LEU A 874 -2.62 19.39 -30.79
N ASP A 875 -2.66 20.72 -30.71
CA ASP A 875 -2.69 21.61 -31.87
C ASP A 875 -1.25 22.02 -32.22
N ILE A 876 -0.63 21.23 -33.11
CA ILE A 876 0.77 21.42 -33.52
C ILE A 876 0.99 22.81 -34.12
N ASN A 877 0.02 23.35 -34.86
CA ASN A 877 0.15 24.67 -35.49
C ASN A 877 0.23 25.77 -34.44
N ARG A 878 -0.62 25.69 -33.39
CA ARG A 878 -0.60 26.66 -32.29
C ARG A 878 0.67 26.55 -31.45
N LEU A 879 1.13 25.34 -31.14
CA LEU A 879 2.39 25.13 -30.44
C LEU A 879 3.58 25.74 -31.20
N GLN A 880 3.67 25.48 -32.50
CA GLN A 880 4.72 26.06 -33.36
C GLN A 880 4.62 27.59 -33.45
N ALA A 881 3.41 28.16 -33.54
CA ALA A 881 3.21 29.60 -33.55
C ALA A 881 3.68 30.28 -32.26
N LEU A 882 3.64 29.57 -31.13
CA LEU A 882 4.14 30.03 -29.83
C LEU A 882 5.63 29.68 -29.60
N GLY A 883 6.28 29.00 -30.54
CA GLY A 883 7.67 28.55 -30.38
C GLY A 883 7.84 27.45 -29.31
N LEU A 884 6.80 26.66 -29.08
CA LEU A 884 6.79 25.53 -28.15
C LEU A 884 7.00 24.22 -28.91
N ALA A 885 8.00 23.45 -28.50
CA ALA A 885 8.20 22.07 -28.94
C ALA A 885 7.44 21.13 -28.01
N SER A 886 6.87 20.06 -28.56
CA SER A 886 6.20 19.00 -27.79
C SER A 886 6.84 17.63 -28.03
N GLN A 887 7.05 16.89 -26.96
CA GLN A 887 7.52 15.50 -26.99
C GLN A 887 6.55 14.62 -26.19
N VAL A 888 5.99 13.60 -26.82
CA VAL A 888 5.20 12.58 -26.11
C VAL A 888 6.17 11.64 -25.39
N LEU A 889 6.00 11.51 -24.06
CA LEU A 889 6.86 10.65 -23.23
C LEU A 889 6.25 9.27 -23.02
N VAL A 890 4.95 9.22 -22.76
CA VAL A 890 4.19 7.99 -22.53
C VAL A 890 2.92 8.06 -23.35
N SER A 891 2.56 6.95 -23.98
CA SER A 891 1.37 6.82 -24.80
C SER A 891 0.54 5.60 -24.39
N THR A 892 -0.71 5.54 -24.85
CA THR A 892 -1.52 4.32 -24.79
C THR A 892 -0.98 3.26 -25.76
N SER A 893 -1.55 2.06 -25.70
CA SER A 893 -1.42 1.10 -26.79
C SER A 893 -2.11 1.61 -28.07
N ASP A 894 -1.95 0.88 -29.17
CA ASP A 894 -2.68 1.10 -30.42
C ASP A 894 -4.14 0.61 -30.35
N GLN A 895 -4.54 -0.01 -29.24
CA GLN A 895 -5.89 -0.55 -28.98
C GLN A 895 -6.62 0.23 -27.89
N ALA A 896 -6.41 1.54 -27.84
CA ALA A 896 -7.14 2.44 -26.95
C ALA A 896 -8.48 2.87 -27.55
N TRP A 897 -9.49 3.08 -26.70
CA TRP A 897 -10.78 3.67 -27.07
C TRP A 897 -11.24 4.62 -25.97
N SER A 898 -12.27 5.41 -26.24
CA SER A 898 -12.79 6.36 -25.27
C SER A 898 -14.31 6.44 -25.26
N PHE A 899 -14.84 7.01 -24.19
CA PHE A 899 -16.26 7.27 -24.02
C PHE A 899 -16.52 8.69 -23.53
N VAL A 900 -17.28 9.45 -24.32
CA VAL A 900 -17.66 10.82 -23.99
C VAL A 900 -18.78 10.81 -22.96
N TRP A 901 -18.41 10.91 -21.69
CA TRP A 901 -19.36 10.89 -20.58
C TRP A 901 -20.05 12.25 -20.38
N GLN A 902 -21.39 12.25 -20.44
CA GLN A 902 -22.22 13.45 -20.28
C GLN A 902 -23.04 13.47 -18.98
N GLY A 903 -22.93 12.43 -18.15
CA GLY A 903 -23.71 12.27 -16.92
C GLY A 903 -24.18 10.83 -16.71
N GLY A 904 -24.56 10.49 -15.47
CA GLY A 904 -25.06 9.15 -15.12
C GLY A 904 -23.98 8.08 -14.97
N TRP A 905 -24.37 6.82 -15.03
CA TRP A 905 -23.47 5.66 -14.92
C TRP A 905 -22.86 5.32 -16.28
N LEU A 906 -21.67 4.71 -16.30
CA LEU A 906 -21.11 4.13 -17.52
C LEU A 906 -21.96 2.91 -17.95
N PRO A 907 -22.42 2.87 -19.22
CA PRO A 907 -23.06 1.69 -19.77
C PRO A 907 -22.09 0.48 -19.77
N PRO A 908 -22.57 -0.75 -19.49
CA PRO A 908 -21.72 -1.95 -19.53
C PRO A 908 -21.07 -2.18 -20.90
N GLU A 909 -21.75 -1.77 -21.98
CA GLU A 909 -21.28 -1.87 -23.37
C GLU A 909 -19.97 -1.11 -23.60
N THR A 910 -19.74 -0.03 -22.84
CA THR A 910 -18.56 0.82 -22.98
C THR A 910 -17.25 0.08 -22.65
N PHE A 911 -17.29 -0.98 -21.84
CA PHE A 911 -16.11 -1.78 -21.51
C PHE A 911 -15.65 -2.69 -22.65
N SER A 912 -16.44 -2.80 -23.73
CA SER A 912 -16.09 -3.53 -24.94
C SER A 912 -15.94 -2.56 -26.11
N PRO A 913 -14.77 -2.46 -26.77
CA PRO A 913 -14.57 -1.52 -27.85
C PRO A 913 -15.38 -1.91 -29.10
N THR A 914 -16.06 -0.93 -29.72
CA THR A 914 -16.60 -1.05 -31.08
C THR A 914 -15.59 -0.63 -32.15
N SER A 915 -14.73 0.32 -31.81
CA SER A 915 -13.62 0.83 -32.63
C SER A 915 -12.52 1.38 -31.72
N TYR A 916 -11.30 1.47 -32.27
CA TYR A 916 -10.15 2.05 -31.57
C TYR A 916 -9.87 3.47 -32.07
N LEU A 917 -9.25 4.28 -31.21
CA LEU A 917 -8.75 5.59 -31.55
C LEU A 917 -7.62 5.48 -32.58
N SER A 918 -7.45 6.52 -33.40
CA SER A 918 -6.43 6.54 -34.43
C SER A 918 -5.03 6.68 -33.82
N GLY A 919 -4.28 5.58 -33.80
CA GLY A 919 -2.93 5.54 -33.27
C GLY A 919 -2.86 5.70 -31.75
N ARG A 920 -1.62 5.69 -31.24
CA ARG A 920 -1.35 5.81 -29.81
C ARG A 920 -1.66 7.21 -29.31
N GLN A 921 -2.32 7.30 -28.16
CA GLN A 921 -2.75 8.56 -27.56
C GLN A 921 -1.75 9.03 -26.50
N PRO A 922 -1.38 10.32 -26.44
CA PRO A 922 -0.47 10.84 -25.43
C PRO A 922 -1.06 10.77 -24.00
N LEU A 923 -0.36 10.10 -23.09
CA LEU A 923 -0.67 10.05 -21.65
C LEU A 923 0.24 10.96 -20.83
N ALA A 924 1.49 11.17 -21.27
CA ALA A 924 2.41 12.15 -20.69
C ALA A 924 3.18 12.87 -21.79
N LEU A 925 3.39 14.17 -21.62
CA LEU A 925 4.01 15.04 -22.64
C LEU A 925 4.87 16.12 -22.01
N ASP A 926 5.99 16.38 -22.65
CA ASP A 926 6.94 17.43 -22.27
C ASP A 926 6.85 18.58 -23.28
N LEU A 927 6.73 19.81 -22.79
CA LEU A 927 6.69 21.02 -23.59
C LEU A 927 7.90 21.89 -23.24
N GLU A 928 8.73 22.21 -24.22
CA GLU A 928 9.91 23.07 -24.04
C GLU A 928 9.84 24.27 -25.01
N GLY A 929 10.14 25.47 -24.52
CA GLY A 929 10.16 26.69 -25.36
C GLY A 929 9.83 27.97 -24.60
N ILE A 930 9.54 29.05 -25.31
CA ILE A 930 9.27 30.36 -24.69
C ILE A 930 7.79 30.45 -24.29
N PHE A 931 7.50 30.36 -23.00
CA PHE A 931 6.13 30.38 -22.49
C PHE A 931 5.58 31.81 -22.37
N PRO A 932 4.52 32.20 -23.08
CA PRO A 932 3.91 33.51 -22.90
C PRO A 932 3.31 33.66 -21.49
N PRO A 933 3.57 34.76 -20.77
CA PRO A 933 3.05 34.95 -19.43
C PRO A 933 1.52 35.12 -19.45
N PRO A 934 0.78 34.46 -18.55
CA PRO A 934 -0.67 34.62 -18.45
C PRO A 934 -1.06 35.88 -17.67
N ALA A 935 -2.20 36.46 -18.03
CA ALA A 935 -2.91 37.49 -17.28
C ALA A 935 -4.30 36.98 -16.90
N LEU A 936 -4.76 37.33 -15.69
CA LEU A 936 -6.10 37.04 -15.20
C LEU A 936 -6.92 38.32 -15.16
N SER A 937 -8.06 38.37 -15.86
CA SER A 937 -8.98 39.49 -15.78
C SER A 937 -9.74 39.50 -14.44
N ALA A 938 -10.35 40.64 -14.09
CA ALA A 938 -11.24 40.73 -12.92
C ALA A 938 -12.42 39.74 -12.96
N GLU A 939 -12.80 39.31 -14.17
CA GLU A 939 -13.87 38.33 -14.44
C GLU A 939 -13.36 36.86 -14.39
N GLY A 940 -12.07 36.64 -14.09
CA GLY A 940 -11.48 35.31 -13.99
C GLY A 940 -11.12 34.65 -15.33
N LYS A 941 -11.06 35.42 -16.42
CA LYS A 941 -10.63 34.95 -17.75
C LYS A 941 -9.11 34.99 -17.84
N VAL A 942 -8.50 33.89 -18.31
CA VAL A 942 -7.06 33.78 -18.56
C VAL A 942 -6.77 34.18 -20.01
N SER A 943 -5.76 35.01 -20.22
CA SER A 943 -5.24 35.38 -21.55
C SER A 943 -3.72 35.37 -21.56
N LEU A 944 -3.10 35.18 -22.73
CA LEU A 944 -1.66 35.22 -22.89
C LEU A 944 -1.19 36.64 -23.25
N LEU A 945 -0.15 37.10 -22.58
CA LEU A 945 0.58 38.32 -22.93
C LEU A 945 1.74 37.97 -23.88
N PRO A 946 2.21 38.93 -24.70
CA PRO A 946 3.40 38.72 -25.52
C PRO A 946 4.62 38.40 -24.64
N PRO A 947 5.49 37.45 -25.04
CA PRO A 947 6.72 37.18 -24.32
C PRO A 947 7.65 38.39 -24.36
N ALA A 948 8.40 38.61 -23.27
CA ALA A 948 9.36 39.70 -23.21
C ALA A 948 10.57 39.43 -24.14
N PRO A 949 11.24 40.46 -24.67
CA PRO A 949 12.48 40.27 -25.43
C PRO A 949 13.54 39.56 -24.58
N GLY A 950 14.15 38.50 -25.10
CA GLY A 950 15.20 37.73 -24.40
C GLY A 950 14.70 36.79 -23.30
N GLN A 951 13.39 36.52 -23.25
CA GLN A 951 12.80 35.60 -22.28
C GLN A 951 13.39 34.18 -22.42
N PRO A 952 13.85 33.55 -21.32
CA PRO A 952 14.42 32.21 -21.37
C PRO A 952 13.35 31.15 -21.66
N PRO A 953 13.73 30.01 -22.27
CA PRO A 953 12.82 28.90 -22.48
C PRO A 953 12.50 28.22 -21.13
N GLY A 954 11.24 27.90 -20.91
CA GLY A 954 10.76 27.08 -19.80
C GLY A 954 10.49 25.63 -20.24
N GLN A 955 10.13 24.80 -19.27
CA GLN A 955 9.76 23.39 -19.49
C GLN A 955 8.50 23.05 -18.70
N LEU A 956 7.52 22.42 -19.34
CA LEU A 956 6.27 21.98 -18.71
C LEU A 956 6.01 20.50 -19.04
N LEU A 957 6.13 19.65 -18.02
CA LEU A 957 5.73 18.25 -18.10
C LEU A 957 4.27 18.10 -17.66
N LEU A 958 3.42 17.53 -18.52
CA LEU A 958 2.05 17.17 -18.19
C LEU A 958 1.87 15.66 -18.11
N ILE A 959 1.19 15.20 -17.06
CA ILE A 959 0.93 13.78 -16.80
C ILE A 959 -0.58 13.58 -16.65
N GLY A 960 -1.15 12.70 -17.46
CA GLY A 960 -2.58 12.42 -17.56
C GLY A 960 -3.15 11.56 -16.45
N SER A 961 -2.49 11.42 -15.30
CA SER A 961 -3.05 10.76 -14.12
C SER A 961 -2.40 11.37 -12.89
N SER A 962 -3.21 12.01 -12.03
CA SER A 962 -2.77 12.43 -10.70
C SER A 962 -2.93 11.30 -9.69
N GLU A 963 -3.88 10.39 -9.91
CA GLU A 963 -4.20 9.30 -8.99
C GLU A 963 -3.02 8.33 -8.80
N MET A 964 -2.22 8.07 -9.84
CA MET A 964 -1.02 7.23 -9.73
C MET A 964 -0.01 7.71 -8.67
N PHE A 965 -0.04 9.01 -8.32
CA PHE A 965 0.85 9.60 -7.33
C PHE A 965 0.26 9.69 -5.92
N LYS A 966 -0.98 9.24 -5.72
CA LYS A 966 -1.57 9.23 -4.38
C LYS A 966 -0.89 8.21 -3.48
N ASP A 967 -0.92 8.49 -2.17
CA ASP A 967 -0.33 7.65 -1.12
C ASP A 967 -0.70 6.15 -1.25
N GLU A 968 -1.91 5.84 -1.69
CA GLU A 968 -2.41 4.47 -1.89
C GLU A 968 -1.73 3.74 -3.07
N TYR A 969 -1.37 4.47 -4.13
CA TYR A 969 -0.97 3.90 -5.42
C TYR A 969 0.50 4.14 -5.79
N LEU A 970 1.16 5.14 -5.19
CA LEU A 970 2.54 5.54 -5.50
C LEU A 970 3.55 4.38 -5.47
N TYR A 971 3.30 3.37 -4.62
CA TYR A 971 4.14 2.19 -4.46
C TYR A 971 3.41 0.89 -4.84
N THR A 972 2.47 0.96 -5.79
CA THR A 972 1.79 -0.24 -6.29
C THR A 972 2.84 -1.24 -6.79
N PRO A 973 2.80 -2.52 -6.35
CA PRO A 973 3.77 -3.52 -6.81
C PRO A 973 3.78 -3.64 -8.34
N ASP A 974 4.95 -3.95 -8.90
CA ASP A 974 5.19 -4.10 -10.34
C ASP A 974 5.17 -2.80 -11.17
N PHE A 975 4.86 -1.64 -10.56
CA PHE A 975 4.84 -0.34 -11.23
C PHE A 975 5.91 0.61 -10.69
N GLU A 976 6.40 1.48 -11.58
CA GLU A 976 7.47 2.43 -11.32
C GLU A 976 6.99 3.89 -11.34
N ASP A 977 5.75 4.14 -10.89
CA ASP A 977 5.15 5.48 -10.83
C ASP A 977 5.98 6.45 -9.97
N ALA A 978 6.50 5.99 -8.82
CA ALA A 978 7.44 6.76 -8.00
C ALA A 978 8.74 7.10 -8.75
N GLN A 979 9.26 6.18 -9.55
CA GLN A 979 10.49 6.41 -10.33
C GLN A 979 10.25 7.41 -11.46
N PHE A 980 9.10 7.33 -12.13
CA PHE A 980 8.72 8.28 -13.16
C PHE A 980 8.73 9.73 -12.63
N LEU A 981 8.16 9.93 -11.44
CA LEU A 981 8.20 11.22 -10.76
C LEU A 981 9.64 11.64 -10.40
N LEU A 982 10.45 10.73 -9.85
CA LEU A 982 11.83 11.04 -9.49
C LEU A 982 12.66 11.45 -10.71
N ASN A 983 12.51 10.74 -11.83
CA ASN A 983 13.18 11.08 -13.08
C ASN A 983 12.75 12.47 -13.58
N ALA A 984 11.44 12.77 -13.52
CA ALA A 984 10.90 14.07 -13.91
C ALA A 984 11.42 15.22 -13.03
N VAL A 985 11.41 15.05 -11.71
CA VAL A 985 11.93 16.06 -10.77
C VAL A 985 13.45 16.20 -10.88
N ALA A 986 14.19 15.12 -11.14
CA ALA A 986 15.62 15.19 -11.40
C ALA A 986 15.93 15.99 -12.68
N ARG A 987 15.18 15.75 -13.77
CA ARG A 987 15.28 16.53 -15.02
C ARG A 987 15.00 18.01 -14.76
N ALA A 988 13.95 18.32 -14.03
CA ALA A 988 13.58 19.70 -13.69
C ALA A 988 14.62 20.39 -12.77
N ALA A 989 15.07 19.73 -11.71
CA ALA A 989 15.93 20.36 -10.70
C ALA A 989 17.42 20.44 -11.10
N TYR A 990 17.90 19.45 -11.87
CA TYR A 990 19.33 19.25 -12.15
C TYR A 990 19.68 19.14 -13.64
N GLY A 991 18.71 18.96 -14.54
CA GLY A 991 18.94 18.79 -15.98
C GLY A 991 19.05 17.33 -16.44
N SER A 992 19.31 17.12 -17.74
CA SER A 992 19.30 15.79 -18.39
C SER A 992 20.37 14.85 -17.85
N GLU A 993 21.55 15.37 -17.57
CA GLU A 993 22.70 14.60 -17.13
C GLU A 993 22.44 13.85 -15.81
N LEU A 994 21.92 14.55 -14.79
CA LEU A 994 21.55 13.92 -13.53
C LEU A 994 20.24 13.12 -13.65
N ALA A 995 19.30 13.50 -14.52
CA ALA A 995 18.12 12.69 -14.79
C ALA A 995 18.48 11.32 -15.38
N ALA A 996 19.48 11.26 -16.27
CA ALA A 996 19.99 10.02 -16.82
C ALA A 996 20.63 9.12 -15.73
N LEU A 997 21.30 9.72 -14.74
CA LEU A 997 21.79 8.98 -13.57
C LEU A 997 20.64 8.47 -12.68
N GLN A 998 19.61 9.29 -12.47
CA GLN A 998 18.41 8.92 -11.70
C GLN A 998 17.68 7.74 -12.34
N ALA A 999 17.56 7.72 -13.67
CA ALA A 999 16.93 6.65 -14.43
C ALA A 999 17.74 5.34 -14.45
N ARG A 1000 19.03 5.38 -14.09
CA ARG A 1000 19.95 4.25 -14.21
C ARG A 1000 19.80 3.25 -13.05
N HIS A 1001 18.81 2.37 -13.16
CA HIS A 1001 18.46 1.42 -12.12
C HIS A 1001 17.92 0.10 -12.72
N PRO A 1002 17.89 -1.00 -11.94
CA PRO A 1002 17.34 -2.27 -12.42
C PRO A 1002 15.81 -2.23 -12.41
N ALA A 1003 15.20 -2.13 -13.59
CA ALA A 1003 13.75 -2.16 -13.77
C ALA A 1003 13.26 -3.49 -14.35
N ALA A 1004 12.14 -4.00 -13.84
CA ALA A 1004 11.44 -5.13 -14.41
C ALA A 1004 10.46 -4.63 -15.49
N ARG A 1005 10.77 -4.88 -16.77
CA ARG A 1005 9.87 -4.46 -17.86
C ARG A 1005 8.77 -5.49 -18.07
N GLY A 1006 7.54 -5.01 -18.16
CA GLY A 1006 6.42 -5.83 -18.62
C GLY A 1006 6.59 -6.24 -20.08
N PHE A 1007 6.01 -7.38 -20.42
CA PHE A 1007 5.85 -7.76 -21.81
C PHE A 1007 4.66 -6.99 -22.39
N ALA A 1008 4.84 -6.49 -23.62
CA ALA A 1008 3.72 -6.01 -24.42
C ALA A 1008 2.67 -7.12 -24.59
N PHE A 1009 1.44 -6.73 -24.96
CA PHE A 1009 0.39 -7.69 -25.25
C PHE A 1009 0.86 -8.68 -26.33
N ILE A 1010 0.84 -9.98 -26.02
CA ILE A 1010 1.19 -11.07 -26.93
C ILE A 1010 -0.11 -11.80 -27.28
N ASP A 1011 -0.38 -11.94 -28.58
CA ASP A 1011 -1.54 -12.68 -29.06
C ASP A 1011 -1.48 -14.16 -28.67
N ILE A 1012 -2.63 -14.84 -28.74
CA ILE A 1012 -2.75 -16.25 -28.37
C ILE A 1012 -1.85 -17.13 -29.27
N GLY A 1013 -1.71 -16.80 -30.56
CA GLY A 1013 -0.89 -17.54 -31.50
C GLY A 1013 0.60 -17.54 -31.12
N ALA A 1014 1.17 -16.36 -30.83
CA ALA A 1014 2.55 -16.25 -30.38
C ALA A 1014 2.76 -16.87 -28.99
N LYS A 1015 1.80 -16.77 -28.07
CA LYS A 1015 1.86 -17.47 -26.77
C LYS A 1015 1.98 -19.00 -26.97
N ILE A 1016 1.13 -19.58 -27.83
CA ILE A 1016 1.17 -21.02 -28.13
C ILE A 1016 2.50 -21.41 -28.80
N PHE A 1017 3.00 -20.59 -29.73
CA PHE A 1017 4.29 -20.82 -30.37
C PHE A 1017 5.43 -20.85 -29.34
N TRP A 1018 5.55 -19.83 -28.49
CA TRP A 1018 6.62 -19.75 -27.48
C TRP A 1018 6.51 -20.85 -26.43
N ARG A 1019 5.30 -21.21 -25.98
CA ARG A 1019 5.08 -22.37 -25.10
C ARG A 1019 5.54 -23.66 -25.78
N SER A 1020 5.14 -23.88 -27.03
CA SER A 1020 5.52 -25.07 -27.79
C SER A 1020 7.02 -25.13 -28.04
N PHE A 1021 7.66 -23.99 -28.30
CA PHE A 1021 9.11 -23.88 -28.44
C PHE A 1021 9.83 -24.16 -27.11
N ALA A 1022 9.42 -23.54 -26.00
CA ALA A 1022 10.06 -23.74 -24.70
C ALA A 1022 9.92 -25.21 -24.21
N LEU A 1023 8.76 -25.82 -24.40
CA LEU A 1023 8.50 -27.23 -24.06
C LEU A 1023 9.17 -28.20 -25.05
N GLY A 1024 9.24 -27.85 -26.33
CA GLY A 1024 9.70 -28.72 -27.41
C GLY A 1024 11.18 -28.64 -27.74
N ALA A 1025 11.82 -27.47 -27.58
CA ALA A 1025 13.20 -27.23 -28.01
C ALA A 1025 14.20 -28.10 -27.26
N GLY A 1026 14.09 -28.22 -25.93
CA GLY A 1026 14.96 -29.07 -25.13
C GLY A 1026 14.92 -30.56 -25.54
N PRO A 1027 13.74 -31.20 -25.53
CA PRO A 1027 13.56 -32.56 -26.02
C PRO A 1027 14.02 -32.75 -27.48
N LEU A 1028 13.71 -31.82 -28.37
CA LEU A 1028 14.14 -31.86 -29.78
C LEU A 1028 15.68 -31.83 -29.88
N LEU A 1029 16.34 -30.95 -29.13
CA LEU A 1029 17.80 -30.82 -29.11
C LEU A 1029 18.46 -32.07 -28.54
N LEU A 1030 17.89 -32.68 -27.50
CA LEU A 1030 18.30 -33.98 -26.98
C LEU A 1030 18.12 -35.11 -28.02
N LEU A 1031 17.02 -35.10 -28.75
CA LEU A 1031 16.71 -36.07 -29.82
C LEU A 1031 17.69 -35.91 -30.98
N LEU A 1032 17.99 -34.68 -31.39
CA LEU A 1032 19.00 -34.35 -32.41
C LEU A 1032 20.41 -34.74 -31.97
N ILE A 1033 20.81 -34.49 -30.72
CA ILE A 1033 22.08 -34.97 -30.15
C ILE A 1033 22.12 -36.51 -30.13
N GLY A 1034 21.00 -37.15 -29.77
CA GLY A 1034 20.84 -38.60 -29.79
C GLY A 1034 20.99 -39.19 -31.19
N LEU A 1035 20.33 -38.60 -32.19
CA LEU A 1035 20.42 -38.97 -33.60
C LEU A 1035 21.82 -38.71 -34.18
N TYR A 1036 22.43 -37.57 -33.86
CA TYR A 1036 23.81 -37.27 -34.23
C TYR A 1036 24.76 -38.32 -33.69
N ARG A 1037 24.66 -38.66 -32.39
CA ARG A 1037 25.47 -39.72 -31.76
C ARG A 1037 25.18 -41.11 -32.35
N TRP A 1038 23.94 -41.41 -32.70
CA TRP A 1038 23.57 -42.66 -33.37
C TRP A 1038 24.20 -42.74 -34.77
N ARG A 1039 24.08 -41.69 -35.58
CA ARG A 1039 24.68 -41.60 -36.91
C ARG A 1039 26.21 -41.69 -36.85
N TRP A 1040 26.84 -41.02 -35.88
CA TRP A 1040 28.29 -41.08 -35.68
C TRP A 1040 28.80 -42.47 -35.26
N ARG A 1041 27.99 -43.22 -34.51
CA ARG A 1041 28.32 -44.60 -34.09
C ARG A 1041 28.05 -45.66 -35.17
N HIS A 1042 27.05 -45.45 -36.03
CA HIS A 1042 26.65 -46.42 -37.06
C HIS A 1042 27.23 -46.12 -38.45
N HIS A 1043 27.69 -44.90 -38.69
CA HIS A 1043 28.48 -44.51 -39.85
C HIS A 1043 29.73 -43.75 -39.37
N PRO A 1044 30.80 -44.45 -38.92
CA PRO A 1044 32.10 -43.82 -38.91
C PRO A 1044 32.37 -43.37 -40.35
N LEU A 1045 32.49 -42.07 -40.59
CA LEU A 1045 33.03 -41.55 -41.83
C LEU A 1045 34.32 -42.33 -42.11
N ARG A 1046 34.32 -43.19 -43.13
CA ARG A 1046 35.54 -43.72 -43.72
C ARG A 1046 36.24 -42.53 -44.37
N LEU A 1047 36.92 -41.72 -43.57
CA LEU A 1047 38.04 -40.91 -44.04
C LEU A 1047 39.19 -41.89 -44.25
N ALA A 1048 39.17 -42.54 -45.41
CA ALA A 1048 40.35 -43.16 -46.00
C ALA A 1048 41.08 -42.07 -46.80
N ARG A 1049 42.40 -41.99 -46.59
CA ARG A 1049 43.47 -41.42 -47.42
C ARG A 1049 43.11 -40.41 -48.49
#